data_AF-M7C8I3-F1
#
_entry.id   AF-M7C8I3-F1
#
_cell.length_a   1.000
_cell.length_b   1.000
_cell.length_c   1.000
_cell.angle_alpha   90.00
_cell.angle_beta   90.00
_cell.angle_gamma   90.00
#
_symmetry.space_group_name_H-M   'P 1'
#
loop_
_entity.id
_entity.type
_entity.pdbx_description
1 polymer ?
#
loop_
_entity_poly.entity_id
_entity_poly.type
_entity_poly.pdbx_seq_one_letter_code
_entity_poly.pdbx_strand_id
1 'polypeptide(L)'
;MKLKELRQTYQQTREANGHSGSEPQTCRFYDELHAILGGSATTTPAVLFDSFNGDGGNTEAGFGDEEDDDDEVERKGTAKVDFLKKIEKEIQQKWDDARVFEVNASDIGSWTRAGEQRLLAESPALKVEATASSSAEVKMSCRGKYFVTFPYPYMNGRLHLGHTFSLSKCEFAVGYQRLKGKNCLFPFGLHCTGMPIKACADKLKREMELYGCPPEFPDEEEEEEEMAARREEEVVIRDKAKGKKSKAAAKTGSSKYQWGIMKSLGLSDEEIVKFSEAEHWLDYFPPLALQDLKSMGLKVDWRRSFITTDVNPYYDSFVRWQFLTLKERNKIKFGKRYTIYSPKDGQPCMDHDRQTGEGVGPQEYTLIKMKVVEPYPAKLSGLKGKNIFLVAATLRPETMFGQTNCWVRPDMKYIGFETVNGDIFICTQRAARNMSYQGFTKDNGVVPVVKELMGEEILGAALSAPLTSYKVIYALPMLTIKEDKGTGVVTSVPSDAPDDIAALRDLKKKQALRGKYGIKDEMVLPFEPVPIIEIPGYGSLSAPLVCDELKIQSQNDKEKLTEAKERVYLKGFYEGIMLVDEYKGQKVQDVKKLIQKKMVGNGEAMIYMEPEKQVISRSMDECVVALCDQWYLDYGEVNWKKQASDCLKDLETAHQMSKEVWDYIFFRTAPFPKTQIPKQKLDKLKEEFEFWYPVDLRVSGKDLVPNHLSYYLYNHVAMWPDQSQQKTMASSHTAPSSAEHPGDDDG
;
A
#
# COMPACT_ATOMS: atom_id res chain seq x y z
N MET A 1 8.05 -27.93 18.95
CA MET A 1 8.01 -26.92 20.01
C MET A 1 7.62 -27.56 21.34
N LYS A 2 8.31 -27.21 22.42
CA LYS A 2 8.05 -27.65 23.80
C LYS A 2 7.47 -26.48 24.61
N LEU A 3 6.62 -26.75 25.60
CA LEU A 3 5.90 -25.74 26.42
C LEU A 3 6.81 -24.69 27.09
N LYS A 4 8.11 -25.00 27.23
CA LYS A 4 9.15 -24.12 27.78
C LYS A 4 9.44 -22.90 26.87
N GLU A 5 9.44 -23.10 25.55
CA GLU A 5 9.69 -22.05 24.54
C GLU A 5 8.59 -20.98 24.59
N LEU A 6 7.31 -21.41 24.60
CA LEU A 6 6.14 -20.52 24.70
C LEU A 6 6.16 -19.63 25.94
N ARG A 7 6.63 -20.13 27.09
CA ARG A 7 6.81 -19.31 28.30
C ARG A 7 7.88 -18.25 28.11
N GLN A 8 8.99 -18.60 27.46
CA GLN A 8 10.13 -17.70 27.25
C GLN A 8 9.76 -16.56 26.30
N THR A 9 9.08 -16.86 25.18
CA THR A 9 8.55 -15.84 24.25
C THR A 9 7.51 -14.93 24.91
N TYR A 10 6.60 -15.48 25.72
CA TYR A 10 5.62 -14.69 26.47
C TYR A 10 6.30 -13.72 27.46
N GLN A 11 7.36 -14.17 28.13
CA GLN A 11 8.07 -13.36 29.13
C GLN A 11 8.84 -12.20 28.50
N GLN A 12 9.56 -12.46 27.40
CA GLN A 12 10.17 -11.42 26.55
C GLN A 12 9.14 -10.41 26.03
N THR A 13 7.97 -10.89 25.58
CA THR A 13 6.86 -10.03 25.13
C THR A 13 6.33 -9.15 26.26
N ARG A 14 6.32 -9.62 27.50
CA ARG A 14 5.87 -8.83 28.67
C ARG A 14 6.87 -7.74 29.03
N GLU A 15 8.16 -8.00 28.94
CA GLU A 15 9.24 -7.05 29.23
C GLU A 15 9.31 -5.93 28.18
N ALA A 16 9.12 -6.26 26.89
CA ALA A 16 9.03 -5.28 25.81
C ALA A 16 7.87 -4.27 25.98
N ASN A 17 6.73 -4.71 26.52
CA ASN A 17 5.56 -3.84 26.75
C ASN A 17 5.65 -2.96 28.02
N GLY A 18 6.66 -3.15 28.86
CA GLY A 18 6.79 -2.40 30.13
C GLY A 18 7.18 -0.92 30.01
N HIS A 19 7.45 -0.42 28.79
CA HIS A 19 8.11 0.88 28.56
C HIS A 19 7.24 1.95 27.88
N SER A 20 5.94 1.70 27.66
CA SER A 20 4.98 2.71 27.17
C SER A 20 4.08 3.21 28.30
N GLY A 21 4.32 4.44 28.77
CA GLY A 21 3.63 5.05 29.92
C GLY A 21 2.19 5.51 29.68
N SER A 22 1.30 4.60 29.25
CA SER A 22 -0.13 4.84 29.12
C SER A 22 -0.92 3.53 29.27
N GLU A 23 -1.70 3.38 30.34
CA GLU A 23 -2.50 2.18 30.60
C GLU A 23 -3.61 1.98 29.55
N PRO A 24 -3.65 0.83 28.83
CA PRO A 24 -4.84 0.42 28.10
C PRO A 24 -5.81 -0.26 29.08
N GLN A 25 -7.08 0.18 29.14
CA GLN A 25 -8.09 -0.56 29.90
C GLN A 25 -8.30 -1.94 29.25
N THR A 26 -7.83 -3.00 29.91
CA THR A 26 -7.78 -4.35 29.37
C THR A 26 -9.14 -5.03 29.33
N CYS A 27 -9.35 -5.83 28.27
CA CYS A 27 -10.51 -6.69 28.15
C CYS A 27 -10.44 -7.86 29.16
N ARG A 28 -11.59 -8.24 29.75
CA ARG A 28 -11.75 -9.42 30.66
C ARG A 28 -11.13 -10.73 30.18
N PHE A 29 -10.89 -10.86 28.88
CA PHE A 29 -10.16 -11.98 28.27
C PHE A 29 -8.76 -12.19 28.89
N TYR A 30 -8.09 -11.11 29.31
CA TYR A 30 -6.79 -11.21 29.98
C TYR A 30 -6.90 -11.69 31.43
N ASP A 31 -7.97 -11.36 32.15
CA ASP A 31 -8.21 -11.79 33.53
C ASP A 31 -8.43 -13.32 33.59
N GLU A 32 -9.26 -13.84 32.67
CA GLU A 32 -9.50 -15.28 32.53
C GLU A 32 -8.21 -16.03 32.13
N LEU A 33 -7.38 -15.45 31.25
CA LEU A 33 -6.09 -16.03 30.86
C LEU A 33 -5.07 -16.02 32.03
N HIS A 34 -5.07 -14.96 32.86
CA HIS A 34 -4.26 -14.90 34.08
C HIS A 34 -4.68 -15.95 35.10
N ALA A 35 -5.99 -16.18 35.29
CA ALA A 35 -6.51 -17.22 36.19
C ALA A 35 -6.11 -18.64 35.75
N ILE A 36 -6.02 -18.90 34.44
CA ILE A 36 -5.61 -20.19 33.88
C ILE A 36 -4.09 -20.44 34.03
N LEU A 37 -3.27 -19.38 34.06
CA LEU A 37 -1.81 -19.48 34.09
C LEU A 37 -1.19 -19.26 35.48
N GLY A 38 -1.94 -18.72 36.44
CA GLY A 38 -1.46 -18.36 37.79
C GLY A 38 -1.99 -19.28 38.90
N GLY A 39 -1.51 -20.52 38.98
CA GLY A 39 -1.86 -21.44 40.06
C GLY A 39 -0.87 -21.47 41.22
N SER A 40 -1.34 -21.36 42.47
CA SER A 40 -0.55 -21.62 43.68
C SER A 40 -1.39 -22.26 44.80
N ALA A 41 -0.88 -23.39 45.32
CA ALA A 41 -1.17 -24.10 46.57
C ALA A 41 -2.55 -23.96 47.27
N THR A 42 -3.24 -25.11 47.46
CA THR A 42 -3.62 -25.55 48.82
C THR A 42 -3.89 -27.07 48.96
N THR A 43 -3.23 -27.69 49.94
CA THR A 43 -3.59 -28.90 50.73
C THR A 43 -3.98 -30.25 50.06
N THR A 44 -3.13 -31.24 50.30
CA THR A 44 -3.38 -32.71 50.36
C THR A 44 -4.33 -33.10 51.51
N PRO A 45 -4.99 -34.29 51.47
CA PRO A 45 -4.38 -35.54 51.98
C PRO A 45 -4.74 -36.81 51.16
N ALA A 46 -4.12 -37.99 51.31
CA ALA A 46 -2.81 -38.38 51.86
C ALA A 46 -2.48 -39.84 51.44
N VAL A 47 -1.20 -40.21 51.33
CA VAL A 47 -0.71 -41.60 51.26
C VAL A 47 0.61 -41.69 52.06
N LEU A 48 0.97 -42.90 52.53
CA LEU A 48 2.05 -43.17 53.49
C LEU A 48 3.49 -43.19 52.90
N PHE A 49 4.45 -42.95 53.80
CA PHE A 49 5.75 -43.65 54.04
C PHE A 49 6.35 -44.57 52.94
N ASP A 50 7.67 -44.61 52.72
CA ASP A 50 8.81 -44.01 53.45
C ASP A 50 10.04 -43.78 52.53
N SER A 51 11.10 -43.16 53.06
CA SER A 51 12.39 -42.89 52.38
C SER A 51 13.45 -43.96 52.68
N PHE A 52 14.54 -44.03 51.89
CA PHE A 52 15.91 -43.93 52.43
C PHE A 52 16.98 -43.67 51.32
N ASN A 53 18.13 -43.15 51.77
CA ASN A 53 19.24 -42.56 51.02
C ASN A 53 19.97 -43.47 50.01
N GLY A 54 20.76 -42.85 49.11
CA GLY A 54 22.22 -42.91 49.32
C GLY A 54 23.18 -43.09 48.14
N ASP A 55 23.74 -41.97 47.67
CA ASP A 55 25.14 -41.79 47.18
C ASP A 55 25.63 -42.53 45.91
N GLY A 56 26.77 -42.08 45.36
CA GLY A 56 27.25 -42.44 44.00
C GLY A 56 28.50 -43.32 43.93
N GLY A 57 29.02 -43.50 42.70
CA GLY A 57 30.27 -44.21 42.42
C GLY A 57 30.57 -44.29 40.91
N ASN A 58 31.86 -44.17 40.54
CA ASN A 58 32.36 -44.38 39.17
C ASN A 58 32.64 -45.86 38.90
N THR A 59 32.50 -46.30 37.64
CA THR A 59 33.59 -47.01 36.91
C THR A 59 33.36 -47.00 35.39
N GLU A 60 34.45 -47.14 34.64
CA GLU A 60 34.49 -47.32 33.18
C GLU A 60 34.47 -48.82 32.81
N ALA A 61 33.97 -49.17 31.62
CA ALA A 61 34.55 -50.17 30.68
C ALA A 61 33.59 -50.53 29.52
N GLY A 62 34.16 -50.95 28.38
CA GLY A 62 33.47 -51.82 27.41
C GLY A 62 33.21 -51.22 26.01
N PHE A 63 34.00 -51.65 25.02
CA PHE A 63 33.64 -51.60 23.60
C PHE A 63 32.78 -52.82 23.24
N GLY A 64 31.97 -52.71 22.19
CA GLY A 64 31.26 -53.83 21.57
C GLY A 64 30.44 -53.37 20.38
N ASP A 65 30.93 -53.62 19.17
CA ASP A 65 30.18 -53.48 17.92
C ASP A 65 29.47 -54.81 17.61
N GLU A 66 28.17 -54.78 17.33
CA GLU A 66 27.45 -55.84 16.61
C GLU A 66 26.53 -55.18 15.56
N GLU A 67 26.31 -55.87 14.45
CA GLU A 67 25.74 -55.33 13.20
C GLU A 67 24.21 -55.43 13.14
N ASP A 68 23.63 -54.59 12.27
CA ASP A 68 22.33 -54.65 11.58
C ASP A 68 21.27 -55.68 12.02
N ASP A 69 20.06 -55.17 12.31
CA ASP A 69 18.80 -55.84 11.98
C ASP A 69 17.79 -54.79 11.47
N ASP A 70 17.30 -54.95 10.24
CA ASP A 70 16.44 -54.00 9.51
C ASP A 70 14.97 -54.17 9.92
N ASP A 71 14.52 -53.42 10.94
CA ASP A 71 13.13 -53.43 11.41
C ASP A 71 12.42 -52.11 11.04
N GLU A 72 11.31 -52.16 10.28
CA GLU A 72 10.61 -50.97 9.77
C GLU A 72 10.02 -50.12 10.89
N VAL A 73 10.75 -49.07 11.31
CA VAL A 73 10.24 -48.07 12.25
C VAL A 73 9.20 -47.16 11.57
N GLU A 74 7.97 -47.67 11.43
CA GLU A 74 6.79 -46.89 11.07
C GLU A 74 6.75 -45.61 11.92
N ARG A 75 6.73 -44.45 11.25
CA ARG A 75 6.77 -43.14 11.92
C ARG A 75 5.45 -42.87 12.66
N LYS A 76 5.36 -43.33 13.92
CA LYS A 76 4.25 -43.16 14.90
C LYS A 76 3.78 -41.72 15.17
N GLY A 77 4.27 -40.72 14.41
CA GLY A 77 3.81 -39.33 14.39
C GLY A 77 2.70 -39.02 13.38
N THR A 78 2.59 -39.74 12.25
CA THR A 78 1.63 -39.41 11.17
C THR A 78 0.19 -39.80 11.52
N ALA A 79 -0.03 -41.02 12.00
CA ALA A 79 -1.36 -41.61 12.23
C ALA A 79 -2.31 -40.73 13.08
N LYS A 80 -1.78 -39.91 14.00
CA LYS A 80 -2.57 -38.95 14.80
C LYS A 80 -3.16 -37.82 13.95
N VAL A 81 -2.41 -37.33 12.96
CA VAL A 81 -2.85 -36.29 12.02
C VAL A 81 -3.90 -36.87 11.07
N ASP A 82 -3.70 -38.10 10.59
CA ASP A 82 -4.64 -38.73 9.64
C ASP A 82 -5.94 -39.19 10.32
N PHE A 83 -5.89 -39.55 11.61
CA PHE A 83 -7.06 -39.73 12.46
C PHE A 83 -7.88 -38.42 12.60
N LEU A 84 -7.22 -37.27 12.81
CA LEU A 84 -7.90 -35.97 12.84
C LEU A 84 -8.52 -35.64 11.47
N LYS A 85 -7.77 -35.77 10.36
CA LYS A 85 -8.30 -35.57 9.00
C LYS A 85 -9.52 -36.44 8.69
N LYS A 86 -9.58 -37.67 9.22
CA LYS A 86 -10.75 -38.54 9.07
C LYS A 86 -11.98 -37.97 9.79
N ILE A 87 -11.83 -37.58 11.06
CA ILE A 87 -12.90 -36.95 11.83
C ILE A 87 -13.35 -35.64 11.18
N GLU A 88 -12.41 -34.80 10.74
CA GLU A 88 -12.67 -33.54 10.04
C GLU A 88 -13.57 -33.77 8.82
N LYS A 89 -13.22 -34.70 7.93
CA LYS A 89 -14.04 -35.04 6.76
C LYS A 89 -15.42 -35.58 7.13
N GLU A 90 -15.49 -36.52 8.07
CA GLU A 90 -16.78 -37.11 8.51
C GLU A 90 -17.72 -36.09 9.17
N ILE A 91 -17.18 -35.06 9.82
CA ILE A 91 -17.96 -33.99 10.46
C ILE A 91 -18.31 -32.87 9.48
N GLN A 92 -17.39 -32.51 8.58
CA GLN A 92 -17.63 -31.55 7.50
C GLN A 92 -18.77 -32.01 6.58
N GLN A 93 -18.78 -33.29 6.18
CA GLN A 93 -19.87 -33.85 5.38
C GLN A 93 -21.22 -33.72 6.10
N LYS A 94 -21.29 -34.12 7.38
CA LYS A 94 -22.51 -33.99 8.21
C LYS A 94 -22.98 -32.53 8.35
N TRP A 95 -22.07 -31.57 8.39
CA TRP A 95 -22.40 -30.13 8.45
C TRP A 95 -22.97 -29.59 7.14
N ASP A 96 -22.46 -30.05 5.98
CA ASP A 96 -22.93 -29.64 4.65
C ASP A 96 -24.27 -30.33 4.32
N ASP A 97 -24.40 -31.64 4.60
CA ASP A 97 -25.64 -32.43 4.43
C ASP A 97 -26.79 -31.86 5.25
N ALA A 98 -26.56 -31.58 6.54
CA ALA A 98 -27.54 -30.98 7.45
C ALA A 98 -27.58 -29.44 7.38
N ARG A 99 -26.80 -28.83 6.48
CA ARG A 99 -26.80 -27.39 6.15
C ARG A 99 -26.68 -26.47 7.36
N VAL A 100 -25.92 -26.87 8.38
CA VAL A 100 -25.99 -26.28 9.74
C VAL A 100 -25.52 -24.82 9.84
N PHE A 101 -24.91 -24.28 8.78
CA PHE A 101 -24.45 -22.90 8.65
C PHE A 101 -25.28 -22.06 7.64
N GLU A 102 -26.24 -22.67 6.93
CA GLU A 102 -27.25 -21.91 6.18
C GLU A 102 -28.16 -21.17 7.19
N VAL A 103 -28.33 -19.85 7.03
CA VAL A 103 -29.19 -19.04 7.89
C VAL A 103 -30.12 -18.16 7.07
N ASN A 104 -31.36 -17.99 7.50
CA ASN A 104 -32.39 -17.19 6.80
C ASN A 104 -33.09 -16.28 7.82
N ALA A 105 -33.29 -15.00 7.48
CA ALA A 105 -33.91 -14.01 8.37
C ALA A 105 -35.39 -14.32 8.66
N SER A 106 -36.14 -14.82 7.67
CA SER A 106 -37.56 -15.18 7.80
C SER A 106 -37.82 -16.23 8.89
N ASP A 107 -36.87 -17.14 9.05
CA ASP A 107 -37.00 -18.32 9.90
C ASP A 107 -36.65 -17.97 11.36
N ILE A 108 -36.06 -16.79 11.56
CA ILE A 108 -35.67 -16.19 12.85
C ILE A 108 -36.70 -15.13 13.27
N GLY A 109 -37.06 -14.23 12.36
CA GLY A 109 -37.93 -13.07 12.62
C GLY A 109 -39.40 -13.41 12.88
N SER A 110 -39.77 -14.69 12.71
CA SER A 110 -41.05 -15.27 13.12
C SER A 110 -41.06 -15.62 14.61
N TRP A 111 -39.96 -16.15 15.14
CA TRP A 111 -39.83 -16.51 16.56
C TRP A 111 -39.74 -15.28 17.49
N THR A 112 -39.09 -14.19 17.05
CA THR A 112 -39.00 -12.96 17.87
C THR A 112 -40.36 -12.27 18.03
N ARG A 113 -41.11 -12.06 16.94
CA ARG A 113 -42.47 -11.48 16.98
C ARG A 113 -43.43 -12.30 17.85
N ALA A 114 -43.34 -13.64 17.79
CA ALA A 114 -44.13 -14.52 18.64
C ALA A 114 -43.74 -14.47 20.13
N GLY A 115 -42.51 -14.05 20.45
CA GLY A 115 -42.06 -13.81 21.83
C GLY A 115 -42.52 -12.45 22.37
N GLU A 116 -42.34 -11.37 21.61
CA GLU A 116 -42.68 -10.01 22.04
C GLU A 116 -44.19 -9.83 22.28
N GLN A 117 -45.05 -10.38 21.40
CA GLN A 117 -46.50 -10.34 21.61
C GLN A 117 -46.96 -11.09 22.87
N ARG A 118 -46.15 -12.02 23.40
CA ARG A 118 -46.46 -12.78 24.62
C ARG A 118 -45.99 -12.03 25.87
N LEU A 119 -44.80 -11.42 25.82
CA LEU A 119 -44.28 -10.58 26.91
C LEU A 119 -45.12 -9.33 27.17
N LEU A 120 -45.81 -8.80 26.15
CA LEU A 120 -46.74 -7.67 26.29
C LEU A 120 -48.12 -8.07 26.86
N ALA A 121 -48.42 -9.36 27.01
CA ALA A 121 -49.73 -9.85 27.47
C ALA A 121 -49.78 -10.22 28.97
N GLU A 122 -48.62 -10.42 29.62
CA GLU A 122 -48.55 -10.99 30.98
C GLU A 122 -48.22 -9.94 32.06
N SER A 123 -49.20 -9.06 32.32
CA SER A 123 -49.35 -8.29 33.57
C SER A 123 -50.80 -7.79 33.69
N PRO A 124 -51.41 -7.72 34.91
CA PRO A 124 -50.75 -7.69 36.21
C PRO A 124 -51.23 -8.74 37.27
N ALA A 125 -50.37 -8.92 38.28
CA ALA A 125 -50.67 -9.22 39.69
C ALA A 125 -51.73 -10.30 40.08
N LEU A 126 -51.25 -11.45 40.58
CA LEU A 126 -51.79 -12.04 41.83
C LEU A 126 -50.71 -12.84 42.59
N LYS A 127 -51.11 -13.58 43.64
CA LYS A 127 -50.25 -14.12 44.70
C LYS A 127 -50.11 -15.65 44.68
N VAL A 128 -48.95 -16.10 45.17
CA VAL A 128 -48.72 -17.30 46.02
C VAL A 128 -48.62 -18.69 45.35
N GLU A 129 -47.78 -19.49 46.02
CA GLU A 129 -47.54 -20.94 45.98
C GLU A 129 -46.78 -21.59 44.81
N ALA A 130 -45.95 -22.54 45.22
CA ALA A 130 -45.07 -23.33 44.36
C ALA A 130 -45.49 -24.79 44.42
N THR A 131 -45.74 -25.38 43.26
CA THR A 131 -45.81 -26.83 43.08
C THR A 131 -44.95 -27.22 41.88
N ALA A 132 -44.26 -28.36 41.96
CA ALA A 132 -43.33 -28.80 40.93
C ALA A 132 -43.96 -29.90 40.07
N SER A 133 -43.93 -29.74 38.74
CA SER A 133 -44.20 -30.82 37.80
C SER A 133 -43.64 -30.54 36.40
N SER A 134 -43.20 -31.61 35.74
CA SER A 134 -43.08 -31.82 34.28
C SER A 134 -42.23 -30.85 33.42
N SER A 135 -41.19 -31.45 32.82
CA SER A 135 -40.65 -31.15 31.47
C SER A 135 -40.57 -29.68 31.03
N ALA A 136 -39.54 -28.97 31.49
CA ALA A 136 -39.18 -27.68 30.90
C ALA A 136 -38.46 -27.86 29.56
N GLU A 137 -39.16 -27.60 28.44
CA GLU A 137 -38.49 -27.27 27.18
C GLU A 137 -37.61 -26.01 27.40
N VAL A 138 -36.31 -26.11 27.15
CA VAL A 138 -35.40 -24.95 27.29
C VAL A 138 -35.62 -23.99 26.12
N LYS A 139 -36.62 -23.11 26.26
CA LYS A 139 -36.92 -22.01 25.33
C LYS A 139 -35.83 -20.94 25.42
N MET A 140 -34.71 -21.23 24.76
CA MET A 140 -33.55 -20.35 24.72
C MET A 140 -33.86 -19.10 23.88
N SER A 141 -34.15 -17.98 24.54
CA SER A 141 -34.42 -16.71 23.86
C SER A 141 -33.19 -16.24 23.09
N CYS A 142 -33.37 -16.00 21.79
CA CYS A 142 -32.25 -15.72 20.89
C CYS A 142 -31.71 -14.30 21.12
N ARG A 143 -30.40 -14.17 21.33
CA ARG A 143 -29.76 -12.92 21.80
C ARG A 143 -29.36 -11.97 20.66
N GLY A 144 -30.25 -11.85 19.68
CA GLY A 144 -30.04 -11.08 18.45
C GLY A 144 -29.08 -11.76 17.47
N LYS A 145 -28.69 -11.00 16.44
CA LYS A 145 -27.84 -11.46 15.33
C LYS A 145 -26.36 -11.12 15.52
N TYR A 146 -25.52 -11.68 14.65
CA TYR A 146 -24.10 -11.36 14.51
C TYR A 146 -23.57 -11.61 13.09
N PHE A 147 -23.30 -10.56 12.32
CA PHE A 147 -22.75 -10.63 10.97
C PHE A 147 -21.28 -10.21 10.96
N VAL A 148 -20.39 -11.14 10.61
CA VAL A 148 -18.97 -10.86 10.38
C VAL A 148 -18.62 -10.85 8.88
N THR A 149 -17.68 -10.01 8.47
CA THR A 149 -17.11 -10.05 7.10
C THR A 149 -15.60 -10.09 7.09
N PHE A 150 -15.05 -10.83 6.12
CA PHE A 150 -13.66 -10.76 5.69
C PHE A 150 -13.61 -10.07 4.31
N PRO A 151 -12.65 -9.16 4.03
CA PRO A 151 -12.40 -8.67 2.69
C PRO A 151 -12.15 -9.84 1.73
N TYR A 152 -12.96 -9.93 0.68
CA TYR A 152 -12.88 -11.03 -0.27
C TYR A 152 -11.49 -11.04 -0.96
N PRO A 153 -10.74 -12.17 -0.94
CA PRO A 153 -9.37 -12.22 -1.43
C PRO A 153 -9.29 -12.29 -2.96
N TYR A 154 -8.17 -11.87 -3.53
CA TYR A 154 -7.91 -11.96 -4.97
C TYR A 154 -7.72 -13.40 -5.45
N MET A 155 -8.39 -13.73 -6.57
CA MET A 155 -8.43 -15.05 -7.20
C MET A 155 -7.30 -15.26 -8.22
N ASN A 156 -6.15 -14.62 -8.02
CA ASN A 156 -4.95 -14.78 -8.85
C ASN A 156 -4.03 -15.93 -8.36
N GLY A 157 -4.59 -16.93 -7.67
CA GLY A 157 -3.88 -18.04 -7.04
C GLY A 157 -4.65 -18.68 -5.88
N ARG A 158 -4.09 -19.73 -5.27
CA ARG A 158 -4.64 -20.37 -4.05
C ARG A 158 -4.44 -19.50 -2.79
N LEU A 159 -5.26 -19.73 -1.77
CA LEU A 159 -5.25 -18.96 -0.53
C LEU A 159 -4.12 -19.38 0.44
N HIS A 160 -3.01 -18.64 0.44
CA HIS A 160 -1.90 -18.85 1.37
C HIS A 160 -2.27 -18.62 2.86
N LEU A 161 -1.46 -19.13 3.79
CA LEU A 161 -1.67 -19.10 5.25
C LEU A 161 -1.93 -17.69 5.84
N GLY A 162 -1.39 -16.62 5.24
CA GLY A 162 -1.69 -15.24 5.67
C GLY A 162 -3.17 -14.85 5.54
N HIS A 163 -3.91 -15.47 4.61
CA HIS A 163 -5.36 -15.29 4.49
C HIS A 163 -6.08 -16.06 5.60
N THR A 164 -5.72 -17.33 5.83
CA THR A 164 -6.36 -18.19 6.84
C THR A 164 -6.16 -17.62 8.25
N PHE A 165 -4.97 -17.11 8.58
CA PHE A 165 -4.71 -16.39 9.83
C PHE A 165 -5.62 -15.16 10.00
N SER A 166 -5.85 -14.40 8.93
CA SER A 166 -6.66 -13.18 8.99
C SER A 166 -8.16 -13.48 9.11
N LEU A 167 -8.70 -14.40 8.29
CA LEU A 167 -10.11 -14.82 8.36
C LEU A 167 -10.42 -15.66 9.61
N SER A 168 -9.42 -16.29 10.26
CA SER A 168 -9.63 -17.08 11.48
C SER A 168 -10.30 -16.30 12.59
N LYS A 169 -10.11 -14.97 12.65
CA LYS A 169 -10.72 -14.14 13.71
C LYS A 169 -12.24 -14.01 13.51
N CYS A 170 -12.71 -13.95 12.26
CA CYS A 170 -14.15 -14.01 11.93
C CYS A 170 -14.73 -15.37 12.33
N GLU A 171 -14.06 -16.46 11.93
CA GLU A 171 -14.44 -17.84 12.22
C GLU A 171 -14.56 -18.10 13.74
N PHE A 172 -13.54 -17.74 14.52
CA PHE A 172 -13.56 -17.88 15.98
C PHE A 172 -14.66 -17.02 16.62
N ALA A 173 -14.88 -15.80 16.11
CA ALA A 173 -15.93 -14.91 16.61
C ALA A 173 -17.33 -15.50 16.38
N VAL A 174 -17.65 -16.06 15.21
CA VAL A 174 -18.96 -16.70 14.98
C VAL A 174 -19.11 -18.02 15.72
N GLY A 175 -18.06 -18.81 15.87
CA GLY A 175 -18.07 -19.99 16.74
C GLY A 175 -18.47 -19.65 18.18
N TYR A 176 -17.82 -18.63 18.75
CA TYR A 176 -18.10 -18.14 20.10
C TYR A 176 -19.49 -17.50 20.25
N GLN A 177 -19.93 -16.70 19.27
CA GLN A 177 -21.23 -16.01 19.37
C GLN A 177 -22.42 -16.95 19.12
N ARG A 178 -22.26 -18.03 18.33
CA ARG A 178 -23.26 -19.12 18.25
C ARG A 178 -23.45 -19.80 19.61
N LEU A 179 -22.36 -20.07 20.35
CA LEU A 179 -22.45 -20.59 21.73
C LEU A 179 -23.10 -19.61 22.71
N LYS A 180 -23.04 -18.30 22.45
CA LYS A 180 -23.80 -17.27 23.19
C LYS A 180 -25.28 -17.15 22.79
N GLY A 181 -25.77 -18.01 21.89
CA GLY A 181 -27.17 -17.97 21.42
C GLY A 181 -27.49 -16.82 20.48
N LYS A 182 -26.48 -16.29 19.75
CA LYS A 182 -26.68 -15.35 18.64
C LYS A 182 -26.81 -16.07 17.30
N ASN A 183 -27.71 -15.60 16.45
CA ASN A 183 -27.78 -16.03 15.05
C ASN A 183 -26.61 -15.41 14.27
N CYS A 184 -25.63 -16.24 13.89
CA CYS A 184 -24.41 -15.75 13.25
C CYS A 184 -24.43 -15.98 11.74
N LEU A 185 -24.11 -14.94 10.97
CA LEU A 185 -23.90 -14.96 9.53
C LEU A 185 -22.44 -14.65 9.21
N PHE A 186 -21.82 -15.54 8.45
CA PHE A 186 -20.50 -15.36 7.84
C PHE A 186 -20.61 -15.76 6.36
N PRO A 187 -20.63 -14.83 5.41
CA PRO A 187 -20.55 -15.10 3.98
C PRO A 187 -19.12 -14.89 3.47
N PHE A 188 -18.78 -15.50 2.33
CA PHE A 188 -17.44 -15.39 1.75
C PHE A 188 -17.51 -15.13 0.24
N GLY A 189 -17.13 -13.93 -0.20
CA GLY A 189 -17.01 -13.55 -1.62
C GLY A 189 -15.58 -13.76 -2.15
N LEU A 190 -15.39 -13.63 -3.47
CA LEU A 190 -14.14 -13.97 -4.17
C LEU A 190 -13.78 -12.87 -5.19
N HIS A 191 -12.63 -12.18 -5.01
CA HIS A 191 -12.28 -10.99 -5.79
C HIS A 191 -11.67 -11.36 -7.14
N CYS A 192 -12.36 -11.02 -8.23
CA CYS A 192 -11.88 -11.21 -9.60
C CYS A 192 -11.63 -9.89 -10.34
N THR A 193 -11.99 -8.75 -9.73
CA THR A 193 -11.96 -7.42 -10.37
C THR A 193 -10.64 -6.71 -10.13
N GLY A 194 -9.87 -6.44 -11.18
CA GLY A 194 -8.65 -5.64 -11.14
C GLY A 194 -7.47 -6.26 -11.91
N MET A 195 -6.37 -5.53 -12.02
CA MET A 195 -5.24 -5.95 -12.86
C MET A 195 -4.50 -7.24 -12.44
N PRO A 196 -4.45 -7.70 -11.17
CA PRO A 196 -3.61 -8.86 -10.81
C PRO A 196 -3.86 -10.15 -11.60
N ILE A 197 -5.11 -10.45 -11.99
CA ILE A 197 -5.42 -11.64 -12.80
C ILE A 197 -4.95 -11.42 -14.25
N LYS A 198 -5.38 -10.32 -14.89
CA LYS A 198 -5.04 -10.03 -16.29
C LYS A 198 -3.54 -9.84 -16.50
N ALA A 199 -2.83 -9.20 -15.57
CA ALA A 199 -1.37 -9.05 -15.63
C ALA A 199 -0.62 -10.40 -15.53
N CYS A 200 -1.11 -11.35 -14.72
CA CYS A 200 -0.55 -12.71 -14.70
C CYS A 200 -0.86 -13.48 -15.99
N ALA A 201 -2.09 -13.36 -16.51
CA ALA A 201 -2.49 -13.98 -17.78
C ALA A 201 -1.65 -13.45 -18.96
N ASP A 202 -1.50 -12.14 -19.07
CA ASP A 202 -0.71 -11.48 -20.12
C ASP A 202 0.81 -11.73 -19.97
N LYS A 203 1.32 -11.87 -18.74
CA LYS A 203 2.71 -12.32 -18.50
C LYS A 203 2.92 -13.75 -19.00
N LEU A 204 2.01 -14.66 -18.68
CA LEU A 204 2.06 -16.06 -19.12
C LEU A 204 1.91 -16.18 -20.64
N LYS A 205 1.01 -15.40 -21.24
CA LYS A 205 0.81 -15.31 -22.69
C LYS A 205 2.07 -14.82 -23.41
N ARG A 206 2.69 -13.74 -22.91
CA ARG A 206 3.97 -13.24 -23.42
C ARG A 206 5.11 -14.25 -23.23
N GLU A 207 5.15 -14.99 -22.14
CA GLU A 207 6.14 -16.06 -21.94
C GLU A 207 5.99 -17.14 -23.01
N MET A 208 4.77 -17.57 -23.35
CA MET A 208 4.54 -18.50 -24.46
C MET A 208 4.87 -17.92 -25.84
N GLU A 209 4.53 -16.65 -26.09
CA GLU A 209 4.78 -15.97 -27.37
C GLU A 209 6.28 -15.73 -27.64
N LEU A 210 7.12 -15.66 -26.60
CA LEU A 210 8.57 -15.43 -26.73
C LEU A 210 9.40 -16.72 -26.66
N TYR A 211 9.02 -17.67 -25.81
CA TYR A 211 9.86 -18.83 -25.45
C TYR A 211 9.25 -20.18 -25.89
N GLY A 212 8.02 -20.21 -26.42
CA GLY A 212 7.35 -21.42 -26.89
C GLY A 212 6.38 -22.05 -25.88
N CYS A 213 5.89 -23.25 -26.19
CA CYS A 213 4.88 -23.95 -25.39
C CYS A 213 5.14 -25.49 -25.41
N PRO A 214 5.71 -26.07 -24.34
CA PRO A 214 6.21 -25.41 -23.12
C PRO A 214 7.36 -24.42 -23.45
N PRO A 215 7.54 -23.37 -22.63
CA PRO A 215 8.55 -22.34 -22.88
C PRO A 215 9.96 -22.82 -22.52
N GLU A 216 10.90 -22.62 -23.43
CA GLU A 216 12.34 -22.78 -23.24
C GLU A 216 12.95 -21.42 -22.89
N PHE A 217 13.15 -21.17 -21.59
CA PHE A 217 13.78 -19.94 -21.11
C PHE A 217 15.30 -19.99 -21.30
N PRO A 218 15.99 -18.84 -21.44
CA PRO A 218 17.46 -18.79 -21.44
C PRO A 218 18.03 -19.36 -20.15
N ASP A 219 19.21 -19.98 -20.24
CA ASP A 219 19.91 -20.49 -19.06
C ASP A 219 20.20 -19.34 -18.08
N GLU A 220 20.13 -19.63 -16.78
CA GLU A 220 20.24 -18.59 -15.75
C GLU A 220 21.60 -17.89 -15.79
N GLU A 221 22.66 -18.58 -16.23
CA GLU A 221 23.99 -18.00 -16.45
C GLU A 221 24.02 -17.04 -17.65
N GLU A 222 23.36 -17.32 -18.79
CA GLU A 222 23.31 -16.37 -19.92
C GLU A 222 22.47 -15.13 -19.59
N GLU A 223 21.36 -15.27 -18.86
CA GLU A 223 20.55 -14.10 -18.45
C GLU A 223 21.17 -13.33 -17.26
N GLU A 224 21.94 -13.99 -16.39
CA GLU A 224 22.79 -13.31 -15.40
C GLU A 224 24.03 -12.68 -16.05
N GLU A 225 24.60 -13.21 -17.14
CA GLU A 225 25.66 -12.56 -17.92
C GLU A 225 25.13 -11.38 -18.76
N GLU A 226 23.96 -11.47 -19.41
CA GLU A 226 23.31 -10.32 -20.05
C GLU A 226 22.97 -9.22 -19.03
N MET A 227 22.47 -9.60 -17.85
CA MET A 227 22.22 -8.63 -16.78
C MET A 227 23.51 -8.17 -16.09
N ALA A 228 24.56 -8.99 -16.00
CA ALA A 228 25.85 -8.58 -15.45
C ALA A 228 26.53 -7.62 -16.40
N ALA A 229 26.61 -7.89 -17.71
CA ALA A 229 27.14 -6.96 -18.70
C ALA A 229 26.39 -5.61 -18.66
N ARG A 230 25.04 -5.64 -18.65
CA ARG A 230 24.24 -4.41 -18.50
C ARG A 230 24.43 -3.72 -17.13
N ARG A 231 24.74 -4.47 -16.06
CA ARG A 231 25.07 -3.91 -14.74
C ARG A 231 26.53 -3.45 -14.63
N GLU A 232 27.47 -4.00 -15.39
CA GLU A 232 28.89 -3.60 -15.39
C GLU A 232 29.09 -2.35 -16.25
N GLU A 233 28.29 -2.16 -17.30
CA GLU A 233 28.14 -0.84 -17.96
C GLU A 233 27.46 0.22 -17.07
N GLU A 234 26.70 -0.16 -16.04
CA GLU A 234 25.98 0.78 -15.15
C GLU A 234 26.56 0.92 -13.72
N VAL A 235 27.41 0.01 -13.24
CA VAL A 235 27.83 -0.06 -11.82
C VAL A 235 29.35 0.01 -11.65
N VAL A 236 29.87 1.23 -11.80
CA VAL A 236 31.10 1.64 -11.10
C VAL A 236 30.70 2.43 -9.86
N ILE A 237 30.85 1.78 -8.69
CA ILE A 237 30.70 2.30 -7.31
C ILE A 237 29.25 2.47 -6.80
N ARG A 238 28.83 1.56 -5.89
CA ARG A 238 27.99 1.91 -4.72
C ARG A 238 28.22 0.96 -3.54
N ASP A 239 28.27 1.52 -2.34
CA ASP A 239 28.62 0.82 -1.09
C ASP A 239 27.45 0.12 -0.38
N LYS A 240 27.78 -0.86 0.46
CA LYS A 240 26.85 -1.73 1.19
C LYS A 240 26.33 -1.06 2.49
N ALA A 241 25.06 -0.66 2.55
CA ALA A 241 24.40 -0.38 3.83
C ALA A 241 22.85 -0.47 3.81
N LYS A 242 22.30 -1.12 4.87
CA LYS A 242 20.92 -0.98 5.40
C LYS A 242 19.75 -1.22 4.44
N GLY A 243 19.35 -2.48 4.30
CA GLY A 243 18.02 -2.85 3.80
C GLY A 243 16.92 -2.76 4.87
N LYS A 244 15.70 -2.39 4.45
CA LYS A 244 14.44 -2.82 5.09
C LYS A 244 13.56 -3.39 3.98
N LYS A 245 13.46 -4.72 3.91
CA LYS A 245 12.74 -5.43 2.84
C LYS A 245 11.26 -5.02 2.81
N SER A 246 10.75 -4.64 1.63
CA SER A 246 9.32 -4.43 1.41
C SER A 246 8.60 -5.78 1.27
N LYS A 247 7.30 -5.83 1.64
CA LYS A 247 6.50 -7.06 1.65
C LYS A 247 6.43 -7.80 0.31
N ALA A 248 6.70 -7.13 -0.81
CA ALA A 248 6.66 -7.72 -2.15
C ALA A 248 7.67 -8.86 -2.34
N ALA A 249 8.83 -8.78 -1.67
CA ALA A 249 9.91 -9.77 -1.78
C ALA A 249 9.62 -11.11 -1.05
N ALA A 250 8.53 -11.22 -0.30
CA ALA A 250 8.17 -12.42 0.48
C ALA A 250 7.12 -13.31 -0.23
N LYS A 251 7.01 -13.21 -1.56
CA LYS A 251 6.03 -13.95 -2.37
C LYS A 251 6.56 -14.54 -3.68
N THR A 252 7.85 -14.42 -3.96
CA THR A 252 8.50 -15.19 -5.03
C THR A 252 8.60 -16.65 -4.59
N GLY A 253 7.85 -17.52 -5.25
CA GLY A 253 8.14 -18.96 -5.22
C GLY A 253 9.45 -19.26 -5.94
N SER A 254 9.83 -20.53 -6.02
CA SER A 254 11.10 -21.01 -6.62
C SER A 254 11.17 -20.89 -8.16
N SER A 255 10.47 -19.92 -8.77
CA SER A 255 10.59 -19.63 -10.19
C SER A 255 10.31 -18.16 -10.49
N LYS A 256 11.16 -17.60 -11.37
CA LYS A 256 11.16 -16.24 -11.92
C LYS A 256 10.03 -16.02 -12.95
N TYR A 257 9.63 -17.09 -13.63
CA TYR A 257 8.64 -17.06 -14.72
C TYR A 257 7.25 -17.47 -14.24
N GLN A 258 6.22 -16.91 -14.88
CA GLN A 258 4.83 -17.20 -14.54
C GLN A 258 4.49 -18.66 -14.87
N TRP A 259 5.02 -19.20 -15.97
CA TRP A 259 4.88 -20.61 -16.33
C TRP A 259 5.36 -21.54 -15.21
N GLY A 260 6.57 -21.31 -14.68
CA GLY A 260 7.14 -22.12 -13.60
C GLY A 260 6.33 -22.03 -12.30
N ILE A 261 5.80 -20.85 -11.98
CA ILE A 261 4.85 -20.68 -10.86
C ILE A 261 3.57 -21.51 -11.10
N MET A 262 2.99 -21.49 -12.30
CA MET A 262 1.80 -22.31 -12.61
C MET A 262 2.11 -23.81 -12.54
N LYS A 263 3.27 -24.26 -13.03
CA LYS A 263 3.72 -25.65 -12.94
C LYS A 263 3.96 -26.09 -11.49
N SER A 264 4.43 -25.18 -10.62
CA SER A 264 4.53 -25.42 -9.17
C SER A 264 3.19 -25.69 -8.46
N LEU A 265 2.05 -25.33 -9.08
CA LEU A 265 0.71 -25.64 -8.56
C LEU A 265 0.26 -27.07 -8.90
N GLY A 266 1.08 -27.85 -9.61
CA GLY A 266 0.77 -29.21 -10.07
C GLY A 266 -0.05 -29.27 -11.36
N LEU A 267 -0.11 -28.17 -12.13
CA LEU A 267 -0.79 -28.10 -13.42
C LEU A 267 0.05 -28.80 -14.52
N SER A 268 -0.63 -29.49 -15.43
CA SER A 268 -0.01 -29.99 -16.66
C SER A 268 0.20 -28.85 -17.68
N ASP A 269 1.18 -29.00 -18.57
CA ASP A 269 1.51 -27.95 -19.56
C ASP A 269 0.30 -27.57 -20.44
N GLU A 270 -0.54 -28.54 -20.83
CA GLU A 270 -1.81 -28.32 -21.57
C GLU A 270 -2.89 -27.57 -20.78
N GLU A 271 -2.82 -27.55 -19.45
CA GLU A 271 -3.69 -26.74 -18.61
C GLU A 271 -3.13 -25.32 -18.45
N ILE A 272 -1.81 -25.17 -18.29
CA ILE A 272 -1.17 -23.86 -18.12
C ILE A 272 -1.47 -22.93 -19.30
N VAL A 273 -1.49 -23.43 -20.55
CA VAL A 273 -1.85 -22.64 -21.75
C VAL A 273 -3.19 -21.90 -21.61
N LYS A 274 -4.19 -22.52 -20.96
CA LYS A 274 -5.55 -21.98 -20.84
C LYS A 274 -5.61 -20.73 -19.96
N PHE A 275 -4.62 -20.52 -19.09
CA PHE A 275 -4.48 -19.33 -18.25
C PHE A 275 -3.91 -18.10 -18.98
N SER A 276 -3.66 -18.18 -20.30
CA SER A 276 -3.37 -17.00 -21.14
C SER A 276 -4.54 -16.01 -21.22
N GLU A 277 -5.76 -16.48 -21.07
CA GLU A 277 -6.96 -15.64 -20.98
C GLU A 277 -7.47 -15.59 -19.54
N ALA A 278 -7.95 -14.41 -19.12
CA ALA A 278 -8.23 -14.13 -17.71
C ALA A 278 -9.45 -14.91 -17.18
N GLU A 279 -10.39 -15.22 -18.08
CA GLU A 279 -11.64 -15.93 -17.83
C GLU A 279 -11.38 -17.31 -17.22
N HIS A 280 -10.34 -18.03 -17.66
CA HIS A 280 -10.01 -19.35 -17.11
C HIS A 280 -9.57 -19.29 -15.63
N TRP A 281 -9.01 -18.17 -15.18
CA TRP A 281 -8.69 -17.96 -13.76
C TRP A 281 -9.96 -17.85 -12.90
N LEU A 282 -11.03 -17.28 -13.47
CA LEU A 282 -12.35 -17.14 -12.81
C LEU A 282 -13.10 -18.48 -12.76
N ASP A 283 -12.86 -19.38 -13.70
CA ASP A 283 -13.37 -20.75 -13.64
C ASP A 283 -12.56 -21.63 -12.68
N TYR A 284 -11.23 -21.45 -12.62
CA TYR A 284 -10.33 -22.37 -11.91
C TYR A 284 -10.13 -22.05 -10.42
N PHE A 285 -9.76 -20.81 -10.06
CA PHE A 285 -9.39 -20.48 -8.67
C PHE A 285 -10.58 -20.32 -7.71
N PRO A 286 -11.73 -19.72 -8.09
CA PRO A 286 -12.88 -19.58 -7.19
C PRO A 286 -13.46 -20.90 -6.66
N PRO A 287 -13.64 -21.97 -7.46
CA PRO A 287 -14.08 -23.27 -6.91
C PRO A 287 -13.05 -23.91 -5.97
N LEU A 288 -11.75 -23.80 -6.29
CA LEU A 288 -10.67 -24.31 -5.42
C LEU A 288 -10.61 -23.53 -4.10
N ALA A 289 -10.81 -22.22 -4.11
CA ALA A 289 -10.89 -21.42 -2.89
C ALA A 289 -12.08 -21.87 -2.01
N LEU A 290 -13.24 -22.17 -2.60
CA LEU A 290 -14.39 -22.71 -1.87
C LEU A 290 -14.10 -24.12 -1.32
N GLN A 291 -13.42 -24.98 -2.07
CA GLN A 291 -13.01 -26.31 -1.62
C GLN A 291 -12.03 -26.25 -0.44
N ASP A 292 -10.98 -25.42 -0.55
CA ASP A 292 -9.97 -25.24 0.50
C ASP A 292 -10.59 -24.67 1.79
N LEU A 293 -11.51 -23.69 1.67
CA LEU A 293 -12.21 -23.09 2.80
C LEU A 293 -13.27 -24.02 3.42
N LYS A 294 -13.93 -24.87 2.63
CA LYS A 294 -14.78 -25.97 3.15
C LYS A 294 -13.95 -27.01 3.89
N SER A 295 -12.78 -27.40 3.36
CA SER A 295 -11.86 -28.34 4.00
C SER A 295 -11.24 -27.79 5.29
N MET A 296 -11.23 -26.46 5.49
CA MET A 296 -10.88 -25.82 6.76
C MET A 296 -12.03 -25.85 7.79
N GLY A 297 -13.25 -26.23 7.40
CA GLY A 297 -14.41 -26.34 8.30
C GLY A 297 -15.02 -24.99 8.72
N LEU A 298 -14.93 -23.96 7.86
CA LEU A 298 -15.46 -22.63 8.15
C LEU A 298 -17.00 -22.60 8.24
N LYS A 299 -17.51 -21.77 9.15
CA LYS A 299 -18.93 -21.67 9.51
C LYS A 299 -19.71 -20.74 8.58
N VAL A 300 -19.58 -20.97 7.27
CA VAL A 300 -20.00 -20.06 6.20
C VAL A 300 -21.32 -20.48 5.54
N ASP A 301 -22.16 -19.50 5.21
CA ASP A 301 -23.34 -19.69 4.34
C ASP A 301 -22.92 -19.60 2.87
N TRP A 302 -22.48 -20.73 2.30
CA TRP A 302 -21.92 -20.82 0.95
C TRP A 302 -22.88 -20.38 -0.18
N ARG A 303 -24.20 -20.36 0.09
CA ARG A 303 -25.22 -19.85 -0.85
C ARG A 303 -25.07 -18.35 -1.13
N ARG A 304 -24.32 -17.64 -0.28
CA ARG A 304 -24.07 -16.19 -0.35
C ARG A 304 -22.67 -15.87 -0.90
N SER A 305 -21.97 -16.86 -1.46
CA SER A 305 -20.69 -16.68 -2.17
C SER A 305 -20.89 -16.22 -3.61
N PHE A 306 -19.96 -15.40 -4.12
CA PHE A 306 -20.01 -14.81 -5.46
C PHE A 306 -18.64 -14.34 -5.96
N ILE A 307 -18.49 -14.21 -7.28
CA ILE A 307 -17.39 -13.50 -7.96
C ILE A 307 -17.79 -12.06 -8.32
N THR A 308 -16.81 -11.17 -8.54
CA THR A 308 -17.02 -9.70 -8.56
C THR A 308 -16.96 -9.01 -9.94
N THR A 309 -16.69 -9.74 -11.02
CA THR A 309 -16.66 -9.20 -12.39
C THR A 309 -18.05 -9.15 -13.02
N ASP A 310 -18.15 -8.56 -14.21
CA ASP A 310 -19.34 -8.52 -15.06
C ASP A 310 -19.84 -9.90 -15.52
N VAL A 311 -18.96 -10.91 -15.50
CA VAL A 311 -19.30 -12.35 -15.56
C VAL A 311 -20.39 -12.73 -14.53
N ASN A 312 -20.49 -12.01 -13.40
CA ASN A 312 -21.62 -12.12 -12.47
C ASN A 312 -22.61 -10.95 -12.65
N PRO A 313 -23.73 -11.15 -13.39
CA PRO A 313 -24.69 -10.08 -13.69
C PRO A 313 -25.39 -9.50 -12.44
N TYR A 314 -25.49 -10.25 -11.35
CA TYR A 314 -26.07 -9.76 -10.10
C TYR A 314 -25.15 -8.77 -9.38
N TYR A 315 -23.83 -9.01 -9.42
CA TYR A 315 -22.85 -8.12 -8.80
C TYR A 315 -22.52 -6.94 -9.72
N ASP A 316 -22.53 -7.11 -11.04
CA ASP A 316 -22.50 -6.00 -11.99
C ASP A 316 -23.68 -5.04 -11.78
N SER A 317 -24.91 -5.57 -11.68
CA SER A 317 -26.10 -4.80 -11.31
C SER A 317 -25.92 -4.03 -9.99
N PHE A 318 -25.23 -4.60 -8.99
CA PHE A 318 -24.93 -3.95 -7.71
C PHE A 318 -23.99 -2.75 -7.88
N VAL A 319 -22.85 -2.98 -8.52
CA VAL A 319 -21.83 -1.96 -8.75
C VAL A 319 -22.40 -0.84 -9.62
N ARG A 320 -23.20 -1.16 -10.66
CA ARG A 320 -23.91 -0.15 -11.47
C ARG A 320 -24.83 0.73 -10.61
N TRP A 321 -25.63 0.16 -9.71
CA TRP A 321 -26.47 0.97 -8.81
C TRP A 321 -25.65 1.84 -7.87
N GLN A 322 -24.60 1.30 -7.25
CA GLN A 322 -23.72 2.06 -6.37
C GLN A 322 -23.14 3.26 -7.11
N PHE A 323 -22.58 3.05 -8.30
CA PHE A 323 -21.96 4.11 -9.10
C PHE A 323 -23.00 5.11 -9.66
N LEU A 324 -24.19 4.66 -10.08
CA LEU A 324 -25.27 5.57 -10.48
C LEU A 324 -25.70 6.46 -9.31
N THR A 325 -25.85 5.90 -8.11
CA THR A 325 -26.27 6.62 -6.90
C THR A 325 -25.19 7.58 -6.40
N LEU A 326 -23.92 7.18 -6.46
CA LEU A 326 -22.78 8.06 -6.17
C LEU A 326 -22.68 9.21 -7.18
N LYS A 327 -22.99 8.98 -8.46
CA LYS A 327 -23.05 10.04 -9.49
C LYS A 327 -24.23 10.99 -9.26
N GLU A 328 -25.41 10.47 -8.99
CA GLU A 328 -26.62 11.22 -8.60
C GLU A 328 -26.36 12.13 -7.38
N ARG A 329 -25.59 11.63 -6.40
CA ARG A 329 -25.20 12.37 -5.20
C ARG A 329 -23.90 13.20 -5.35
N ASN A 330 -23.46 13.46 -6.59
CA ASN A 330 -22.27 14.26 -6.96
C ASN A 330 -20.93 13.78 -6.37
N LYS A 331 -20.85 12.52 -5.93
CA LYS A 331 -19.65 11.89 -5.35
C LYS A 331 -18.67 11.38 -6.40
N ILE A 332 -19.17 11.05 -7.59
CA ILE A 332 -18.36 10.77 -8.79
C ILE A 332 -18.22 12.05 -9.61
N LYS A 333 -16.99 12.39 -9.98
CA LYS A 333 -16.65 13.55 -10.82
C LYS A 333 -15.73 13.12 -11.97
N PHE A 334 -15.64 13.95 -13.01
CA PHE A 334 -14.79 13.74 -14.18
C PHE A 334 -13.86 14.94 -14.40
N GLY A 335 -12.70 14.69 -15.01
CA GLY A 335 -11.80 15.72 -15.54
C GLY A 335 -10.32 15.41 -15.24
N LYS A 336 -9.42 16.20 -15.85
CA LYS A 336 -7.98 16.02 -15.69
C LYS A 336 -7.52 16.11 -14.24
N ARG A 337 -6.80 15.08 -13.81
CA ARG A 337 -6.18 14.98 -12.48
C ARG A 337 -4.78 14.38 -12.62
N TYR A 338 -3.88 14.78 -11.73
CA TYR A 338 -2.60 14.11 -11.58
C TYR A 338 -2.81 12.78 -10.86
N THR A 339 -2.25 11.70 -11.42
CA THR A 339 -2.26 10.35 -10.82
C THR A 339 -0.96 9.63 -11.14
N ILE A 340 -0.57 8.70 -10.27
CA ILE A 340 0.35 7.63 -10.66
C ILE A 340 -0.30 6.85 -11.80
N TYR A 341 0.47 6.59 -12.86
CA TYR A 341 -0.01 6.07 -14.14
C TYR A 341 1.04 5.12 -14.71
N SER A 342 0.60 4.04 -15.35
CA SER A 342 1.47 3.06 -16.00
C SER A 342 1.41 3.25 -17.51
N PRO A 343 2.45 3.80 -18.16
CA PRO A 343 2.53 3.95 -19.61
C PRO A 343 2.22 2.68 -20.39
N LYS A 344 2.66 1.52 -19.89
CA LYS A 344 2.42 0.20 -20.49
C LYS A 344 0.98 -0.30 -20.34
N ASP A 345 0.35 -0.04 -19.19
CA ASP A 345 -1.05 -0.45 -18.95
C ASP A 345 -2.06 0.55 -19.51
N GLY A 346 -1.61 1.72 -19.98
CA GLY A 346 -2.46 2.77 -20.56
C GLY A 346 -3.39 3.48 -19.56
N GLN A 347 -3.25 3.22 -18.26
CA GLN A 347 -4.23 3.64 -17.24
C GLN A 347 -3.60 4.08 -15.90
N PRO A 348 -4.38 4.77 -15.03
CA PRO A 348 -3.97 5.09 -13.67
C PRO A 348 -3.62 3.81 -12.87
N CYS A 349 -2.47 3.80 -12.21
CA CYS A 349 -1.96 2.65 -11.47
C CYS A 349 -2.21 2.84 -9.97
N MET A 350 -3.30 2.24 -9.46
CA MET A 350 -3.72 2.36 -8.05
C MET A 350 -2.99 1.34 -7.16
N ASP A 351 -3.14 1.44 -5.84
CA ASP A 351 -2.36 0.67 -4.86
C ASP A 351 -2.28 -0.83 -5.15
N HIS A 352 -3.40 -1.47 -5.52
CA HIS A 352 -3.45 -2.91 -5.79
C HIS A 352 -2.87 -3.30 -7.16
N ASP A 353 -2.78 -2.36 -8.10
CA ASP A 353 -2.21 -2.55 -9.45
C ASP A 353 -0.67 -2.41 -9.46
N ARG A 354 -0.06 -2.19 -8.28
CA ARG A 354 1.39 -2.04 -8.08
C ARG A 354 2.03 -3.33 -7.58
N GLN A 355 3.28 -3.51 -7.96
CA GLN A 355 4.21 -4.46 -7.34
C GLN A 355 5.02 -3.77 -6.23
N THR A 356 5.46 -2.54 -6.47
CA THR A 356 6.28 -1.72 -5.56
C THR A 356 5.72 -0.31 -5.47
N GLY A 357 5.75 0.31 -4.29
CA GLY A 357 5.28 1.70 -4.10
C GLY A 357 3.79 1.85 -3.77
N GLU A 358 3.19 0.88 -3.08
CA GLU A 358 1.87 1.02 -2.44
C GLU A 358 1.83 2.28 -1.54
N GLY A 359 0.76 3.07 -1.62
CA GLY A 359 0.60 4.32 -0.87
C GLY A 359 1.43 5.52 -1.36
N VAL A 360 2.30 5.35 -2.37
CA VAL A 360 3.08 6.46 -2.97
C VAL A 360 2.16 7.33 -3.83
N GLY A 361 2.26 8.66 -3.67
CA GLY A 361 1.51 9.64 -4.43
C GLY A 361 2.37 10.52 -5.37
N PRO A 362 1.73 11.33 -6.22
CA PRO A 362 2.39 12.42 -6.94
C PRO A 362 2.99 13.46 -5.98
N GLN A 363 4.24 13.84 -6.20
CA GLN A 363 4.93 14.94 -5.55
C GLN A 363 5.06 16.13 -6.50
N GLU A 364 4.64 17.31 -6.05
CA GLU A 364 4.71 18.55 -6.83
C GLU A 364 6.09 19.19 -6.72
N TYR A 365 6.70 19.48 -7.87
CA TYR A 365 7.91 20.28 -8.03
C TYR A 365 7.62 21.53 -8.86
N THR A 366 8.36 22.60 -8.59
CA THR A 366 8.43 23.75 -9.48
C THR A 366 9.56 23.51 -10.48
N LEU A 367 9.23 23.51 -11.78
CA LEU A 367 10.19 23.32 -12.86
C LEU A 367 10.67 24.68 -13.37
N ILE A 368 11.89 25.06 -13.00
CA ILE A 368 12.51 26.34 -13.32
C ILE A 368 13.13 26.27 -14.73
N LYS A 369 12.78 27.22 -15.61
CA LYS A 369 13.31 27.28 -16.98
C LYS A 369 14.49 28.25 -17.06
N MET A 370 15.72 27.72 -17.08
CA MET A 370 16.94 28.52 -17.26
C MET A 370 17.29 28.57 -18.75
N LYS A 371 17.16 29.75 -19.38
CA LYS A 371 17.37 29.91 -20.83
C LYS A 371 18.86 29.91 -21.15
N VAL A 372 19.28 29.05 -22.09
CA VAL A 372 20.66 29.06 -22.61
C VAL A 372 20.86 30.32 -23.48
N VAL A 373 21.94 31.04 -23.20
CA VAL A 373 22.33 32.31 -23.84
C VAL A 373 23.47 32.05 -24.82
N GLU A 374 23.53 32.80 -25.94
CA GLU A 374 24.67 32.69 -26.86
C GLU A 374 25.96 33.25 -26.24
N PRO A 375 27.14 32.67 -26.51
CA PRO A 375 27.40 31.53 -27.41
C PRO A 375 26.99 30.19 -26.80
N TYR A 376 26.29 29.36 -27.58
CA TYR A 376 25.89 28.02 -27.16
C TYR A 376 27.10 27.05 -27.10
N PRO A 377 27.11 26.08 -26.17
CA PRO A 377 28.04 24.95 -26.21
C PRO A 377 28.03 24.25 -27.56
N ALA A 378 29.18 23.68 -27.96
CA ALA A 378 29.37 23.10 -29.30
C ALA A 378 28.28 22.08 -29.67
N LYS A 379 27.88 21.21 -28.74
CA LYS A 379 26.83 20.19 -28.94
C LYS A 379 25.43 20.78 -29.17
N LEU A 380 25.16 21.99 -28.66
CA LEU A 380 23.88 22.71 -28.77
C LEU A 380 23.83 23.69 -29.96
N SER A 381 24.96 23.97 -30.62
CA SER A 381 25.05 24.90 -31.77
C SER A 381 24.05 24.59 -32.90
N GLY A 382 23.77 23.32 -33.17
CA GLY A 382 22.81 22.87 -34.18
C GLY A 382 21.33 23.13 -33.86
N LEU A 383 21.02 23.70 -32.69
CA LEU A 383 19.67 24.10 -32.29
C LEU A 383 19.45 25.63 -32.37
N LYS A 384 20.40 26.38 -32.95
CA LYS A 384 20.32 27.85 -33.14
C LYS A 384 19.03 28.23 -33.87
N GLY A 385 18.26 29.12 -33.25
CA GLY A 385 16.95 29.57 -33.74
C GLY A 385 15.76 29.08 -32.92
N LYS A 386 15.91 28.02 -32.11
CA LYS A 386 14.95 27.64 -31.06
C LYS A 386 15.37 28.22 -29.71
N ASN A 387 14.44 28.42 -28.79
CA ASN A 387 14.80 28.65 -27.38
C ASN A 387 15.24 27.32 -26.77
N ILE A 388 16.35 27.32 -26.04
CA ILE A 388 16.85 26.15 -25.32
C ILE A 388 16.78 26.47 -23.82
N PHE A 389 16.22 25.55 -23.03
CA PHE A 389 16.10 25.69 -21.58
C PHE A 389 16.68 24.46 -20.86
N LEU A 390 17.58 24.69 -19.91
CA LEU A 390 17.83 23.73 -18.83
C LEU A 390 16.66 23.80 -17.87
N VAL A 391 16.01 22.65 -17.60
CA VAL A 391 14.82 22.61 -16.74
C VAL A 391 15.09 21.89 -15.42
N ALA A 392 15.11 22.65 -14.33
CA ALA A 392 15.51 22.19 -13.00
C ALA A 392 14.31 22.06 -12.05
N ALA A 393 14.20 20.94 -11.34
CA ALA A 393 13.11 20.69 -10.40
C ALA A 393 13.47 21.15 -8.98
N THR A 394 12.68 22.07 -8.40
CA THR A 394 12.86 22.53 -7.01
C THR A 394 11.59 22.40 -6.17
N LEU A 395 11.76 22.03 -4.90
CA LEU A 395 10.72 22.09 -3.86
C LEU A 395 10.70 23.44 -3.13
N ARG A 396 11.65 24.34 -3.41
CA ARG A 396 11.78 25.68 -2.79
C ARG A 396 11.78 26.80 -3.86
N PRO A 397 10.64 27.07 -4.54
CA PRO A 397 10.53 28.20 -5.48
C PRO A 397 10.83 29.55 -4.82
N GLU A 398 10.69 29.68 -3.51
CA GLU A 398 11.05 30.89 -2.76
C GLU A 398 12.55 31.22 -2.82
N THR A 399 13.44 30.24 -3.04
CA THR A 399 14.89 30.48 -3.03
C THR A 399 15.47 30.96 -4.37
N MET A 400 14.66 31.08 -5.43
CA MET A 400 15.16 31.35 -6.78
C MET A 400 15.82 32.72 -6.95
N PHE A 401 15.54 33.67 -6.05
CA PHE A 401 16.25 34.94 -5.95
C PHE A 401 17.75 34.78 -5.63
N GLY A 402 18.16 33.66 -5.02
CA GLY A 402 19.52 33.42 -4.56
C GLY A 402 20.38 32.56 -5.49
N GLN A 403 19.96 32.34 -6.75
CA GLN A 403 20.67 31.46 -7.66
C GLN A 403 22.02 32.05 -8.11
N THR A 404 23.12 31.31 -7.85
CA THR A 404 24.47 31.65 -8.34
C THR A 404 24.84 30.91 -9.62
N ASN A 405 24.34 29.68 -9.80
CA ASN A 405 24.67 28.80 -10.92
C ASN A 405 23.61 27.70 -11.10
N CYS A 406 23.76 26.93 -12.18
CA CYS A 406 23.08 25.65 -12.36
C CYS A 406 24.06 24.51 -12.07
N TRP A 407 23.55 23.38 -11.58
CA TRP A 407 24.29 22.13 -11.45
C TRP A 407 23.83 21.11 -12.49
N VAL A 408 24.80 20.48 -13.15
CA VAL A 408 24.64 19.26 -13.94
C VAL A 408 25.74 18.27 -13.56
N ARG A 409 25.50 16.97 -13.75
CA ARG A 409 26.48 15.92 -13.43
C ARG A 409 27.21 15.52 -14.71
N PRO A 410 28.56 15.65 -14.81
CA PRO A 410 29.29 15.51 -16.07
C PRO A 410 29.06 14.16 -16.79
N ASP A 411 29.03 13.09 -15.99
CA ASP A 411 28.88 11.70 -16.37
C ASP A 411 27.42 11.22 -16.53
N MET A 412 26.43 12.10 -16.34
CA MET A 412 25.01 11.77 -16.55
C MET A 412 24.59 11.97 -18.02
N LYS A 413 23.78 11.04 -18.55
CA LYS A 413 23.15 11.15 -19.88
C LYS A 413 21.94 12.09 -19.81
N TYR A 414 21.94 13.13 -20.64
CA TYR A 414 20.83 14.07 -20.81
C TYR A 414 20.29 14.01 -22.25
N ILE A 415 19.04 14.44 -22.42
CA ILE A 415 18.40 14.65 -23.71
C ILE A 415 17.89 16.09 -23.83
N GLY A 416 17.95 16.63 -25.04
CA GLY A 416 17.14 17.76 -25.47
C GLY A 416 15.93 17.25 -26.25
N PHE A 417 14.72 17.63 -25.85
CA PHE A 417 13.48 17.28 -26.55
C PHE A 417 12.61 18.51 -26.84
N GLU A 418 11.76 18.41 -27.85
CA GLU A 418 10.86 19.49 -28.26
C GLU A 418 9.53 19.49 -27.48
N THR A 419 9.15 20.64 -26.96
CA THR A 419 7.89 20.85 -26.23
C THR A 419 6.72 21.14 -27.17
N VAL A 420 5.50 21.12 -26.62
CA VAL A 420 4.25 21.49 -27.29
C VAL A 420 4.27 22.91 -27.92
N ASN A 421 5.14 23.81 -27.44
CA ASN A 421 5.31 25.16 -27.95
C ASN A 421 6.59 25.38 -28.80
N GLY A 422 7.32 24.31 -29.14
CA GLY A 422 8.52 24.37 -29.99
C GLY A 422 9.81 24.84 -29.30
N ASP A 423 9.79 25.03 -27.98
CA ASP A 423 11.01 25.21 -27.18
C ASP A 423 11.74 23.86 -27.05
N ILE A 424 13.06 23.88 -26.82
CA ILE A 424 13.83 22.69 -26.46
C ILE A 424 14.09 22.67 -24.96
N PHE A 425 13.62 21.62 -24.28
CA PHE A 425 13.90 21.37 -22.87
C PHE A 425 15.02 20.33 -22.74
N ILE A 426 15.97 20.57 -21.84
CA ILE A 426 17.09 19.66 -21.54
C ILE A 426 16.96 19.11 -20.11
N CYS A 427 16.85 17.78 -20.00
CA CYS A 427 16.77 17.01 -18.76
C CYS A 427 17.11 15.52 -18.99
N THR A 428 16.96 14.65 -18.00
CA THR A 428 17.09 13.19 -18.17
C THR A 428 15.88 12.57 -18.89
N GLN A 429 16.10 11.44 -19.57
CA GLN A 429 15.07 10.69 -20.29
C GLN A 429 13.85 10.35 -19.42
N ARG A 430 14.07 9.96 -18.16
CA ARG A 430 13.01 9.64 -17.17
C ARG A 430 12.12 10.85 -16.85
N ALA A 431 12.71 12.05 -16.79
CA ALA A 431 11.98 13.27 -16.52
C ALA A 431 11.18 13.73 -17.75
N ALA A 432 11.75 13.65 -18.95
CA ALA A 432 11.02 13.89 -20.20
C ALA A 432 9.86 12.90 -20.38
N ARG A 433 10.04 11.61 -20.01
CA ARG A 433 8.97 10.60 -19.98
C ARG A 433 7.83 11.06 -19.06
N ASN A 434 8.11 11.48 -17.82
CA ASN A 434 7.08 12.02 -16.92
C ASN A 434 6.38 13.27 -17.52
N MET A 435 7.16 14.22 -18.07
CA MET A 435 6.64 15.44 -18.70
C MET A 435 5.72 15.15 -19.90
N SER A 436 6.03 14.14 -20.71
CA SER A 436 5.22 13.77 -21.89
C SER A 436 3.82 13.24 -21.54
N TYR A 437 3.63 12.67 -20.34
CA TYR A 437 2.32 12.29 -19.81
C TYR A 437 1.61 13.43 -19.05
N GLN A 438 2.23 14.61 -18.95
CA GLN A 438 1.70 15.80 -18.28
C GLN A 438 1.35 16.93 -19.27
N GLY A 439 1.42 16.67 -20.58
CA GLY A 439 1.08 17.63 -21.64
C GLY A 439 2.19 18.62 -22.00
N PHE A 440 3.45 18.32 -21.65
CA PHE A 440 4.59 19.15 -22.06
C PHE A 440 5.01 18.91 -23.52
N THR A 441 4.76 17.72 -24.06
CA THR A 441 5.04 17.34 -25.45
C THR A 441 3.78 17.52 -26.31
N LYS A 442 3.95 17.63 -27.63
CA LYS A 442 2.85 17.75 -28.58
C LYS A 442 1.90 16.55 -28.53
N ASP A 443 2.47 15.35 -28.47
CA ASP A 443 1.77 14.08 -28.49
C ASP A 443 2.00 13.36 -27.14
N ASN A 444 0.93 12.92 -26.49
CA ASN A 444 0.98 12.42 -25.10
C ASN A 444 1.79 11.13 -24.99
N GLY A 445 2.76 11.11 -24.07
CA GLY A 445 3.66 9.98 -23.85
C GLY A 445 4.82 9.86 -24.85
N VAL A 446 4.81 10.65 -25.92
CA VAL A 446 5.87 10.68 -26.95
C VAL A 446 6.88 11.76 -26.60
N VAL A 447 8.16 11.40 -26.52
CA VAL A 447 9.27 12.35 -26.30
C VAL A 447 10.00 12.57 -27.64
N PRO A 448 9.81 13.72 -28.33
CA PRO A 448 10.52 14.03 -29.57
C PRO A 448 11.94 14.51 -29.25
N VAL A 449 12.86 13.57 -29.06
CA VAL A 449 14.29 13.84 -28.80
C VAL A 449 14.92 14.49 -30.04
N VAL A 450 15.49 15.68 -29.85
CA VAL A 450 16.24 16.42 -30.89
C VAL A 450 17.75 16.34 -30.68
N LYS A 451 18.21 15.96 -29.48
CA LYS A 451 19.63 15.82 -29.15
C LYS A 451 19.85 14.90 -27.96
N GLU A 452 20.92 14.10 -28.02
CA GLU A 452 21.49 13.42 -26.86
C GLU A 452 22.85 14.04 -26.53
N LEU A 453 23.16 14.16 -25.24
CA LEU A 453 24.39 14.78 -24.75
C LEU A 453 24.76 14.33 -23.34
N MET A 454 26.06 14.28 -23.05
CA MET A 454 26.56 14.09 -21.69
C MET A 454 26.52 15.42 -20.93
N GLY A 455 26.41 15.37 -19.60
CA GLY A 455 26.41 16.58 -18.77
C GLY A 455 27.66 17.44 -18.94
N GLU A 456 28.80 16.82 -19.24
CA GLU A 456 30.05 17.52 -19.56
C GLU A 456 29.93 18.45 -20.78
N GLU A 457 29.10 18.11 -21.77
CA GLU A 457 28.85 18.92 -22.97
C GLU A 457 27.92 20.12 -22.73
N ILE A 458 27.33 20.22 -21.52
CA ILE A 458 26.51 21.34 -21.04
C ILE A 458 27.36 22.35 -20.25
N LEU A 459 28.54 21.94 -19.76
CA LEU A 459 29.34 22.74 -18.82
C LEU A 459 29.84 24.05 -19.44
N GLY A 460 29.87 25.10 -18.61
CA GLY A 460 30.23 26.44 -19.02
C GLY A 460 29.16 27.17 -19.85
N ALA A 461 28.01 26.55 -20.14
CA ALA A 461 26.88 27.23 -20.78
C ALA A 461 26.43 28.45 -19.97
N ALA A 462 26.29 29.60 -20.64
CA ALA A 462 25.71 30.80 -20.06
C ALA A 462 24.18 30.67 -19.99
N LEU A 463 23.60 31.06 -18.86
CA LEU A 463 22.18 30.89 -18.55
C LEU A 463 21.56 32.19 -18.03
N SER A 464 20.35 32.50 -18.49
CA SER A 464 19.48 33.49 -17.86
C SER A 464 18.45 32.73 -17.01
N ALA A 465 18.44 32.97 -15.70
CA ALA A 465 17.61 32.25 -14.73
C ALA A 465 16.55 33.18 -14.11
N PRO A 466 15.34 32.67 -13.76
CA PRO A 466 14.30 33.47 -13.11
C PRO A 466 14.73 34.05 -11.76
N LEU A 467 14.18 35.22 -11.42
CA LEU A 467 14.24 35.90 -10.12
C LEU A 467 15.62 36.28 -9.53
N THR A 468 16.74 35.68 -9.94
CA THR A 468 18.07 36.02 -9.40
C THR A 468 18.56 37.42 -9.81
N SER A 469 19.36 38.04 -8.94
CA SER A 469 20.05 39.30 -9.20
C SER A 469 21.19 39.15 -10.24
N TYR A 470 21.72 37.93 -10.42
CA TYR A 470 22.74 37.64 -11.42
C TYR A 470 22.12 37.49 -12.82
N LYS A 471 22.29 38.52 -13.67
CA LYS A 471 21.76 38.57 -15.06
C LYS A 471 22.16 37.37 -15.93
N VAL A 472 23.34 36.81 -15.67
CA VAL A 472 23.86 35.58 -16.29
C VAL A 472 24.48 34.74 -15.19
N ILE A 473 24.13 33.46 -15.17
CA ILE A 473 24.77 32.41 -14.36
C ILE A 473 25.28 31.30 -15.29
N TYR A 474 25.99 30.29 -14.76
CA TYR A 474 26.59 29.23 -15.59
C TYR A 474 26.16 27.81 -15.19
N ALA A 475 26.22 26.88 -16.13
CA ALA A 475 26.15 25.44 -15.85
C ALA A 475 27.50 24.92 -15.33
N LEU A 476 27.51 24.44 -14.08
CA LEU A 476 28.70 23.97 -13.36
C LEU A 476 28.58 22.49 -12.95
N PRO A 477 29.70 21.77 -12.76
CA PRO A 477 29.70 20.35 -12.45
C PRO A 477 29.41 20.07 -10.97
N MET A 478 28.49 19.15 -10.70
CA MET A 478 28.21 18.60 -9.37
C MET A 478 28.16 17.06 -9.44
N LEU A 479 28.98 16.39 -8.63
CA LEU A 479 29.23 14.95 -8.76
C LEU A 479 28.21 14.08 -7.98
N THR A 480 27.38 14.69 -7.14
CA THR A 480 26.46 14.01 -6.21
C THR A 480 24.99 14.10 -6.61
N ILE A 481 24.66 14.63 -7.80
CA ILE A 481 23.29 14.62 -8.33
C ILE A 481 22.86 13.17 -8.58
N LYS A 482 21.66 12.82 -8.08
CA LYS A 482 21.04 11.52 -8.31
C LYS A 482 20.15 11.54 -9.56
N GLU A 483 20.11 10.42 -10.26
CA GLU A 483 19.29 10.22 -11.46
C GLU A 483 17.83 9.81 -11.13
N ASP A 484 17.61 9.30 -9.91
CA ASP A 484 16.33 8.78 -9.41
C ASP A 484 15.33 9.87 -8.97
N LYS A 485 15.73 11.15 -8.99
CA LYS A 485 14.91 12.27 -8.51
C LYS A 485 15.03 13.54 -9.34
N GLY A 486 13.89 14.11 -9.70
CA GLY A 486 13.80 15.31 -10.53
C GLY A 486 14.32 15.08 -11.95
N THR A 487 14.92 16.14 -12.51
CA THR A 487 15.31 16.25 -13.92
C THR A 487 16.78 15.93 -14.21
N GLY A 488 17.56 15.58 -13.18
CA GLY A 488 19.03 15.55 -13.25
C GLY A 488 19.69 16.93 -13.33
N VAL A 489 18.92 18.02 -13.34
CA VAL A 489 19.39 19.41 -13.36
C VAL A 489 18.92 20.09 -12.07
N VAL A 490 19.83 20.76 -11.35
CA VAL A 490 19.54 21.37 -10.05
C VAL A 490 19.91 22.86 -10.05
N THR A 491 19.10 23.69 -9.40
CA THR A 491 19.36 25.12 -9.17
C THR A 491 20.29 25.31 -7.98
N SER A 492 21.39 26.05 -8.12
CA SER A 492 22.34 26.30 -7.01
C SER A 492 21.94 27.56 -6.23
N VAL A 493 21.52 27.41 -4.98
CA VAL A 493 21.23 28.50 -4.04
C VAL A 493 22.09 28.35 -2.77
N PRO A 494 23.38 28.72 -2.84
CA PRO A 494 24.36 28.47 -1.77
C PRO A 494 24.19 29.34 -0.52
N SER A 495 23.14 30.16 -0.40
CA SER A 495 22.73 30.81 0.86
C SER A 495 21.95 29.86 1.78
N ASP A 496 21.21 28.91 1.20
CA ASP A 496 20.09 28.20 1.81
C ASP A 496 20.11 26.67 1.59
N ALA A 497 21.06 26.17 0.79
CA ALA A 497 21.25 24.77 0.49
C ALA A 497 22.70 24.33 0.78
N PRO A 498 22.92 23.44 1.77
CA PRO A 498 24.26 22.95 2.15
C PRO A 498 25.04 22.28 1.01
N ASP A 499 24.35 21.50 0.16
CA ASP A 499 24.97 20.83 -0.98
C ASP A 499 25.58 21.84 -1.98
N ASP A 500 24.88 22.95 -2.21
CA ASP A 500 25.25 23.98 -3.19
C ASP A 500 26.46 24.79 -2.73
N ILE A 501 26.48 25.22 -1.47
CA ILE A 501 27.64 25.93 -0.91
C ILE A 501 28.88 25.02 -0.83
N ALA A 502 28.71 23.72 -0.56
CA ALA A 502 29.82 22.77 -0.57
C ALA A 502 30.41 22.58 -1.99
N ALA A 503 29.56 22.39 -3.01
CA ALA A 503 29.99 22.25 -4.40
C ALA A 503 30.61 23.55 -4.96
N LEU A 504 30.05 24.73 -4.62
CA LEU A 504 30.62 26.02 -5.02
C LEU A 504 31.98 26.28 -4.34
N ARG A 505 32.11 25.96 -3.04
CA ARG A 505 33.39 26.05 -2.30
C ARG A 505 34.43 25.08 -2.87
N ASP A 506 34.03 23.88 -3.29
CA ASP A 506 34.91 22.93 -3.98
C ASP A 506 35.49 23.55 -5.26
N LEU A 507 34.65 24.11 -6.14
CA LEU A 507 35.09 24.74 -7.38
C LEU A 507 35.93 25.99 -7.16
N LYS A 508 35.59 26.83 -6.17
CA LYS A 508 36.43 27.99 -5.79
C LYS A 508 37.82 27.54 -5.33
N LYS A 509 37.91 26.56 -4.41
CA LYS A 509 39.18 26.08 -3.85
C LYS A 509 40.03 25.28 -4.84
N LYS A 510 39.42 24.37 -5.62
CA LYS A 510 40.14 23.35 -6.41
C LYS A 510 40.28 23.79 -7.87
N GLN A 511 41.34 24.53 -8.20
CA GLN A 511 41.61 24.94 -9.60
C GLN A 511 41.75 23.73 -10.55
N ALA A 512 42.26 22.59 -10.10
CA ALA A 512 42.26 21.34 -10.86
C ALA A 512 40.86 20.81 -11.21
N LEU A 513 39.83 21.07 -10.38
CA LEU A 513 38.44 20.69 -10.66
C LEU A 513 37.83 21.59 -11.75
N ARG A 514 38.16 22.89 -11.73
CA ARG A 514 37.86 23.84 -12.81
C ARG A 514 38.53 23.41 -14.12
N GLY A 515 39.84 23.15 -14.07
CA GLY A 515 40.65 22.73 -15.22
C GLY A 515 40.20 21.43 -15.87
N LYS A 516 39.83 20.40 -15.07
CA LYS A 516 39.32 19.11 -15.60
C LYS A 516 38.12 19.32 -16.53
N TYR A 517 37.19 20.18 -16.14
CA TYR A 517 35.90 20.34 -16.80
C TYR A 517 35.79 21.62 -17.65
N GLY A 518 36.93 22.24 -18.03
CA GLY A 518 36.96 23.45 -18.86
C GLY A 518 36.31 24.70 -18.25
N ILE A 519 35.98 24.68 -16.95
CA ILE A 519 35.30 25.79 -16.27
C ILE A 519 36.29 26.91 -16.02
N LYS A 520 35.96 28.11 -16.50
CA LYS A 520 36.76 29.32 -16.31
C LYS A 520 36.50 29.98 -14.96
N ASP A 521 37.47 30.77 -14.49
CA ASP A 521 37.38 31.53 -13.24
C ASP A 521 36.23 32.56 -13.25
N GLU A 522 35.95 33.18 -14.41
CA GLU A 522 34.81 34.10 -14.61
C GLU A 522 33.44 33.45 -14.38
N MET A 523 33.36 32.11 -14.43
CA MET A 523 32.12 31.34 -14.24
C MET A 523 31.87 30.94 -12.78
N VAL A 524 32.82 31.19 -11.87
CA VAL A 524 32.80 30.67 -10.49
C VAL A 524 33.20 31.71 -9.44
N LEU A 525 34.30 32.42 -9.65
CA LEU A 525 34.87 33.29 -8.62
C LEU A 525 33.99 34.52 -8.30
N PRO A 526 33.36 35.22 -9.27
CA PRO A 526 32.52 36.39 -8.99
C PRO A 526 31.17 36.10 -8.30
N PHE A 527 30.77 34.83 -8.20
CA PHE A 527 29.47 34.42 -7.69
C PHE A 527 29.55 34.11 -6.20
N GLU A 528 29.02 34.99 -5.35
CA GLU A 528 28.93 34.77 -3.90
C GLU A 528 27.47 34.46 -3.48
N PRO A 529 27.26 33.77 -2.35
CA PRO A 529 25.91 33.51 -1.83
C PRO A 529 25.11 34.79 -1.59
N VAL A 530 23.91 34.86 -2.16
CA VAL A 530 23.02 36.02 -2.06
C VAL A 530 22.10 35.85 -0.84
N PRO A 531 22.09 36.77 0.14
CA PRO A 531 21.20 36.68 1.29
C PRO A 531 19.73 36.95 0.89
N ILE A 532 18.88 35.93 0.99
CA ILE A 532 17.49 35.96 0.53
C ILE A 532 16.46 35.63 1.62
N ILE A 533 16.84 34.81 2.59
CA ILE A 533 16.02 34.36 3.72
C ILE A 533 16.86 34.49 4.99
N GLU A 534 16.31 35.14 6.00
CA GLU A 534 16.87 35.13 7.35
C GLU A 534 16.17 34.07 8.19
N ILE A 535 16.95 33.14 8.75
CA ILE A 535 16.44 32.13 9.68
C ILE A 535 16.90 32.50 11.09
N PRO A 536 15.99 32.69 12.07
CA PRO A 536 16.34 32.99 13.45
C PRO A 536 17.40 32.03 14.02
N GLY A 537 18.49 32.58 14.53
CA GLY A 537 19.63 31.81 15.05
C GLY A 537 20.61 31.26 14.01
N TYR A 538 20.35 31.38 12.70
CA TYR A 538 21.33 31.12 11.63
C TYR A 538 21.64 32.36 10.76
N GLY A 539 20.82 33.40 10.84
CA GLY A 539 20.99 34.63 10.04
C GLY A 539 20.62 34.46 8.57
N SER A 540 21.16 35.34 7.72
CA SER A 540 20.82 35.49 6.30
C SER A 540 21.63 34.61 5.34
N LEU A 541 22.61 33.86 5.84
CA LEU A 541 23.46 32.91 5.11
C LEU A 541 23.49 31.58 5.88
N SER A 542 22.32 30.96 5.98
CA SER A 542 22.06 29.81 6.85
C SER A 542 22.86 28.55 6.48
N ALA A 543 22.95 28.22 5.19
CA ALA A 543 23.71 27.06 4.73
C ALA A 543 25.23 27.24 4.87
N PRO A 544 25.84 28.39 4.50
CA PRO A 544 27.25 28.66 4.77
C PRO A 544 27.62 28.49 6.26
N LEU A 545 26.85 29.07 7.17
CA LEU A 545 27.08 28.96 8.62
C LEU A 545 27.08 27.50 9.10
N VAL A 546 26.01 26.75 8.81
CA VAL A 546 25.88 25.36 9.28
C VAL A 546 26.94 24.45 8.64
N CYS A 547 27.37 24.73 7.40
CA CYS A 547 28.50 24.03 6.78
C CYS A 547 29.84 24.31 7.47
N ASP A 548 30.07 25.54 7.96
CA ASP A 548 31.27 25.90 8.70
C ASP A 548 31.26 25.32 10.14
N GLU A 549 30.12 25.34 10.82
CA GLU A 549 29.93 24.68 12.13
C GLU A 549 30.25 23.18 12.07
N LEU A 550 29.68 22.47 11.08
CA LEU A 550 29.90 21.04 10.87
C LEU A 550 31.26 20.73 10.20
N LYS A 551 32.05 21.75 9.86
CA LYS A 551 33.37 21.64 9.22
C LYS A 551 33.31 20.80 7.94
N ILE A 552 32.38 21.14 7.06
CA ILE A 552 32.19 20.53 5.74
C ILE A 552 33.24 21.09 4.78
N GLN A 553 33.98 20.21 4.12
CA GLN A 553 35.11 20.57 3.25
C GLN A 553 34.90 20.21 1.77
N SER A 554 33.97 19.30 1.47
CA SER A 554 33.70 18.82 0.11
C SER A 554 32.22 18.44 -0.08
N GLN A 555 31.71 18.50 -1.31
CA GLN A 555 30.37 17.99 -1.67
C GLN A 555 30.18 16.48 -1.42
N ASN A 556 31.27 15.77 -1.12
CA ASN A 556 31.28 14.34 -0.81
C ASN A 556 31.02 14.02 0.68
N ASP A 557 30.91 15.03 1.56
CA ASP A 557 30.67 14.86 3.02
C ASP A 557 29.20 14.48 3.32
N LYS A 558 28.68 13.43 2.67
CA LYS A 558 27.25 13.07 2.55
C LYS A 558 26.47 13.06 3.85
N GLU A 559 27.04 12.51 4.93
CA GLU A 559 26.37 12.42 6.23
C GLU A 559 26.19 13.81 6.86
N LYS A 560 27.27 14.60 6.91
CA LYS A 560 27.23 16.00 7.40
C LYS A 560 26.33 16.89 6.55
N LEU A 561 26.33 16.70 5.23
CA LEU A 561 25.45 17.44 4.32
C LEU A 561 23.98 17.11 4.55
N THR A 562 23.67 15.84 4.87
CA THR A 562 22.31 15.42 5.25
C THR A 562 21.89 16.09 6.56
N GLU A 563 22.75 16.04 7.59
CA GLU A 563 22.52 16.72 8.88
C GLU A 563 22.32 18.24 8.72
N ALA A 564 23.20 18.90 7.94
CA ALA A 564 23.10 20.32 7.63
C ALA A 564 21.76 20.66 6.94
N LYS A 565 21.32 19.80 6.02
CA LYS A 565 20.09 19.98 5.24
C LYS A 565 18.85 19.83 6.10
N GLU A 566 18.82 18.88 7.03
CA GLU A 566 17.73 18.72 7.99
C GLU A 566 17.61 19.95 8.91
N ARG A 567 18.73 20.46 9.44
CA ARG A 567 18.79 21.67 10.27
C ARG A 567 18.27 22.92 9.54
N VAL A 568 18.74 23.17 8.32
CA VAL A 568 18.41 24.38 7.55
C VAL A 568 17.01 24.32 6.92
N TYR A 569 16.63 23.19 6.32
CA TYR A 569 15.42 23.10 5.48
C TYR A 569 14.13 23.20 6.29
N LEU A 570 14.01 22.46 7.39
CA LEU A 570 12.80 22.48 8.22
C LEU A 570 12.62 23.84 8.91
N LYS A 571 13.70 24.38 9.49
CA LYS A 571 13.67 25.67 10.18
C LYS A 571 13.39 26.82 9.21
N GLY A 572 14.03 26.81 8.04
CA GLY A 572 13.82 27.81 6.98
C GLY A 572 12.41 27.83 6.39
N PHE A 573 11.64 26.75 6.51
CA PHE A 573 10.24 26.73 6.07
C PHE A 573 9.28 27.42 7.07
N TYR A 574 9.41 27.15 8.37
CA TYR A 574 8.47 27.64 9.40
C TYR A 574 8.88 28.97 10.07
N GLU A 575 10.18 29.19 10.21
CA GLU A 575 10.77 30.38 10.87
C GLU A 575 11.45 31.34 9.89
N GLY A 576 11.74 30.91 8.66
CA GLY A 576 12.42 31.73 7.66
C GLY A 576 11.62 32.97 7.24
N ILE A 577 12.28 34.12 7.26
CA ILE A 577 11.74 35.43 6.89
C ILE A 577 12.41 35.90 5.58
N MET A 578 11.62 36.33 4.60
CA MET A 578 12.15 36.82 3.32
C MET A 578 12.85 38.18 3.48
N LEU A 579 13.99 38.34 2.82
CA LEU A 579 14.78 39.59 2.78
C LEU A 579 14.57 40.41 1.49
N VAL A 580 14.14 39.75 0.42
CA VAL A 580 13.91 40.34 -0.91
C VAL A 580 12.78 41.37 -0.87
N ASP A 581 12.98 42.55 -1.44
CA ASP A 581 12.14 43.74 -1.20
C ASP A 581 10.63 43.54 -1.48
N GLU A 582 10.24 42.75 -2.48
CA GLU A 582 8.83 42.46 -2.79
C GLU A 582 8.10 41.65 -1.69
N TYR A 583 8.85 40.82 -0.94
CA TYR A 583 8.32 39.90 0.06
C TYR A 583 8.86 40.18 1.48
N LYS A 584 9.57 41.30 1.66
CA LYS A 584 10.39 41.61 2.83
C LYS A 584 9.62 41.51 4.14
N GLY A 585 10.15 40.77 5.10
CA GLY A 585 9.54 40.56 6.42
C GLY A 585 8.40 39.52 6.46
N GLN A 586 8.00 38.94 5.32
CA GLN A 586 6.98 37.89 5.28
C GLN A 586 7.61 36.50 5.49
N LYS A 587 6.83 35.55 6.02
CA LYS A 587 7.31 34.17 6.22
C LYS A 587 7.37 33.37 4.92
N VAL A 588 8.39 32.53 4.80
CA VAL A 588 8.58 31.58 3.69
C VAL A 588 7.33 30.74 3.41
N GLN A 589 6.70 30.15 4.44
CA GLN A 589 5.50 29.32 4.30
C GLN A 589 4.36 30.04 3.56
N ASP A 590 4.17 31.33 3.82
CA ASP A 590 3.04 32.11 3.29
C ASP A 590 3.28 32.56 1.84
N VAL A 591 4.51 33.01 1.53
CA VAL A 591 4.85 33.54 0.19
C VAL A 591 5.19 32.47 -0.84
N LYS A 592 5.62 31.28 -0.42
CA LYS A 592 6.12 30.21 -1.29
C LYS A 592 5.20 29.89 -2.48
N LYS A 593 3.89 29.76 -2.21
CA LYS A 593 2.88 29.50 -3.26
C LYS A 593 2.56 30.73 -4.11
N LEU A 594 2.76 31.95 -3.59
CA LEU A 594 2.64 33.19 -4.38
C LEU A 594 3.80 33.32 -5.37
N ILE A 595 5.04 33.08 -4.92
CA ILE A 595 6.25 33.14 -5.75
C ILE A 595 6.20 32.05 -6.85
N GLN A 596 5.79 30.82 -6.50
CA GLN A 596 5.55 29.76 -7.49
C GLN A 596 4.52 30.21 -8.56
N LYS A 597 3.38 30.75 -8.12
CA LYS A 597 2.31 31.22 -9.03
C LYS A 597 2.77 32.38 -9.91
N LYS A 598 3.63 33.27 -9.41
CA LYS A 598 4.25 34.37 -10.18
C LYS A 598 5.13 33.84 -11.31
N MET A 599 6.11 32.97 -11.01
CA MET A 599 6.99 32.41 -12.04
C MET A 599 6.21 31.58 -13.09
N VAL A 600 5.20 30.82 -12.66
CA VAL A 600 4.34 30.06 -13.59
C VAL A 600 3.49 31.00 -14.46
N GLY A 601 2.94 32.08 -13.89
CA GLY A 601 2.19 33.10 -14.63
C GLY A 601 3.04 33.86 -15.65
N ASN A 602 4.34 34.06 -15.36
CA ASN A 602 5.30 34.69 -16.27
C ASN A 602 5.86 33.74 -17.34
N GLY A 603 5.59 32.42 -17.26
CA GLY A 603 6.20 31.42 -18.15
C GLY A 603 7.68 31.12 -17.87
N GLU A 604 8.19 31.61 -16.73
CA GLU A 604 9.53 31.40 -16.16
C GLU A 604 9.67 30.01 -15.51
N ALA A 605 8.56 29.45 -15.04
CA ALA A 605 8.49 28.12 -14.47
C ALA A 605 7.23 27.35 -14.92
N MET A 606 7.20 26.04 -14.66
CA MET A 606 6.05 25.18 -14.88
C MET A 606 5.81 24.30 -13.64
N ILE A 607 4.63 23.68 -13.55
CA ILE A 607 4.35 22.64 -12.54
C ILE A 607 4.78 21.30 -13.13
N TYR A 608 5.66 20.59 -12.44
CA TYR A 608 6.09 19.23 -12.79
C TYR A 608 5.74 18.30 -11.63
N MET A 609 5.17 17.14 -11.95
CA MET A 609 4.84 16.12 -10.95
C MET A 609 5.72 14.88 -11.15
N GLU A 610 6.11 14.25 -10.06
CA GLU A 610 6.93 13.03 -10.06
C GLU A 610 6.44 12.06 -8.97
N PRO A 611 6.56 10.73 -9.14
CA PRO A 611 6.33 9.81 -8.02
C PRO A 611 7.30 10.10 -6.86
N GLU A 612 6.79 10.30 -5.64
CA GLU A 612 7.62 10.65 -4.46
C GLU A 612 8.73 9.61 -4.19
N LYS A 613 8.46 8.36 -4.55
CA LYS A 613 9.37 7.22 -4.61
C LYS A 613 9.08 6.42 -5.89
N GLN A 614 9.99 5.56 -6.33
CA GLN A 614 9.75 4.69 -7.48
C GLN A 614 8.51 3.81 -7.25
N VAL A 615 7.68 3.69 -8.29
CA VAL A 615 6.48 2.84 -8.31
C VAL A 615 6.59 1.91 -9.52
N ILE A 616 6.37 0.61 -9.32
CA ILE A 616 6.41 -0.40 -10.38
C ILE A 616 5.02 -1.04 -10.49
N SER A 617 4.48 -1.14 -11.71
CA SER A 617 3.17 -1.77 -11.99
C SER A 617 3.23 -3.30 -11.84
N ARG A 618 2.06 -3.96 -11.82
CA ARG A 618 1.97 -5.43 -11.93
C ARG A 618 2.49 -5.96 -13.27
N SER A 619 2.53 -5.13 -14.31
CA SER A 619 3.05 -5.49 -15.64
C SER A 619 4.56 -5.22 -15.80
N MET A 620 5.29 -4.89 -14.72
CA MET A 620 6.72 -4.57 -14.73
C MET A 620 7.08 -3.30 -15.51
N ASP A 621 6.22 -2.26 -15.49
CA ASP A 621 6.56 -0.91 -15.97
C ASP A 621 6.91 0.02 -14.80
N GLU A 622 7.85 0.95 -15.02
CA GLU A 622 8.07 2.06 -14.10
C GLU A 622 6.99 3.12 -14.31
N CYS A 623 6.16 3.34 -13.29
CA CYS A 623 5.06 4.28 -13.36
C CYS A 623 5.54 5.74 -13.35
N VAL A 624 4.82 6.60 -14.07
CA VAL A 624 5.00 8.05 -14.11
C VAL A 624 3.87 8.75 -13.33
N VAL A 625 3.95 10.07 -13.18
CA VAL A 625 2.73 10.88 -12.97
C VAL A 625 2.18 11.33 -14.33
N ALA A 626 0.91 11.06 -14.59
CA ALA A 626 0.18 11.57 -15.76
C ALA A 626 -0.88 12.60 -15.36
N LEU A 627 -1.21 13.51 -16.29
CA LEU A 627 -2.33 14.46 -16.21
C LEU A 627 -3.47 14.01 -17.15
N CYS A 628 -4.05 12.84 -16.86
CA CYS A 628 -5.07 12.21 -17.68
C CYS A 628 -6.50 12.61 -17.26
N ASP A 629 -7.43 12.59 -18.22
CA ASP A 629 -8.86 12.65 -17.95
C ASP A 629 -9.33 11.35 -17.29
N GLN A 630 -9.93 11.45 -16.11
CA GLN A 630 -10.43 10.28 -15.40
C GLN A 630 -11.74 10.56 -14.65
N TRP A 631 -12.53 9.50 -14.44
CA TRP A 631 -13.58 9.48 -13.44
C TRP A 631 -12.95 9.22 -12.06
N TYR A 632 -13.35 9.98 -11.04
CA TYR A 632 -12.82 9.84 -9.68
C TYR A 632 -13.89 10.04 -8.62
N LEU A 633 -13.68 9.45 -7.45
CA LEU A 633 -14.51 9.65 -6.25
C LEU A 633 -13.97 10.82 -5.44
N ASP A 634 -14.82 11.80 -5.13
CA ASP A 634 -14.38 13.05 -4.49
C ASP A 634 -14.31 12.94 -2.96
N TYR A 635 -13.50 12.01 -2.45
CA TYR A 635 -13.21 11.84 -1.02
C TYR A 635 -12.54 13.09 -0.37
N GLY A 636 -12.19 14.10 -1.17
CA GLY A 636 -11.76 15.42 -0.72
C GLY A 636 -12.90 16.32 -0.24
N GLU A 637 -14.17 16.00 -0.55
CA GLU A 637 -15.33 16.79 -0.15
C GLU A 637 -15.44 16.89 1.39
N VAL A 638 -15.35 18.11 1.92
CA VAL A 638 -15.30 18.39 3.37
C VAL A 638 -16.51 17.81 4.12
N ASN A 639 -17.71 17.93 3.57
CA ASN A 639 -18.93 17.40 4.20
C ASN A 639 -18.93 15.87 4.22
N TRP A 640 -18.65 15.21 3.10
CA TRP A 640 -18.52 13.76 3.03
C TRP A 640 -17.45 13.20 3.98
N LYS A 641 -16.26 13.84 4.02
CA LYS A 641 -15.19 13.49 4.97
C LYS A 641 -15.65 13.64 6.43
N LYS A 642 -16.33 14.72 6.77
CA LYS A 642 -16.89 14.91 8.12
C LYS A 642 -17.88 13.81 8.47
N GLN A 643 -18.85 13.53 7.60
CA GLN A 643 -19.84 12.47 7.80
C GLN A 643 -19.18 11.09 7.97
N ALA A 644 -18.09 10.81 7.25
CA ALA A 644 -17.30 9.57 7.41
C ALA A 644 -16.56 9.50 8.75
N SER A 645 -16.01 10.62 9.24
CA SER A 645 -15.40 10.69 10.59
C SER A 645 -16.43 10.59 11.72
N ASP A 646 -17.61 11.20 11.57
CA ASP A 646 -18.69 11.09 12.55
C ASP A 646 -19.23 9.65 12.62
N CYS A 647 -19.30 8.96 11.46
CA CYS A 647 -19.66 7.54 11.32
C CYS A 647 -18.58 6.56 11.82
N LEU A 648 -17.39 7.01 12.22
CA LEU A 648 -16.38 6.12 12.83
C LEU A 648 -16.84 5.55 14.17
N LYS A 649 -17.81 6.20 14.82
CA LYS A 649 -18.39 5.74 16.09
C LYS A 649 -19.32 4.53 15.89
N ASP A 650 -20.01 4.44 14.74
CA ASP A 650 -21.17 3.57 14.50
C ASP A 650 -21.42 3.38 12.95
N LEU A 651 -21.58 2.16 12.34
CA LEU A 651 -21.82 1.88 10.88
C LEU A 651 -22.67 0.59 10.45
N GLU A 652 -23.39 0.54 9.29
CA GLU A 652 -24.23 -0.58 8.71
C GLU A 652 -24.26 -0.67 7.12
N THR A 653 -24.79 -1.74 6.45
CA THR A 653 -25.35 -1.76 5.01
C THR A 653 -24.98 -2.94 4.00
N ALA A 654 -25.92 -3.61 3.23
CA ALA A 654 -25.77 -4.91 2.44
C ALA A 654 -25.61 -4.87 0.86
N HIS A 655 -26.26 -5.59 -0.13
CA HIS A 655 -27.37 -6.59 -0.37
C HIS A 655 -27.33 -7.17 -1.85
N GLN A 656 -28.43 -7.65 -2.51
CA GLN A 656 -28.49 -8.29 -3.88
C GLN A 656 -29.76 -8.03 -4.81
N MET A 657 -29.79 -7.10 -5.82
CA MET A 657 -30.98 -6.63 -6.63
C MET A 657 -30.75 -5.89 -8.03
N SER A 658 -31.52 -4.81 -8.40
CA SER A 658 -31.45 -3.94 -9.63
C SER A 658 -32.06 -2.51 -9.44
N LYS A 659 -31.62 -1.38 -10.08
CA LYS A 659 -31.66 0.01 -9.50
C LYS A 659 -32.84 0.41 -8.60
N GLU A 660 -34.04 0.69 -9.10
CA GLU A 660 -35.14 1.18 -8.23
C GLU A 660 -35.60 0.10 -7.24
N VAL A 661 -35.30 -1.16 -7.53
CA VAL A 661 -35.38 -2.28 -6.57
C VAL A 661 -34.26 -2.21 -5.53
N TRP A 662 -33.01 -1.93 -5.95
CA TRP A 662 -31.88 -1.65 -5.06
C TRP A 662 -32.29 -0.55 -4.07
N ASP A 663 -32.87 0.56 -4.54
CA ASP A 663 -33.39 1.61 -3.67
C ASP A 663 -34.51 1.12 -2.73
N TYR A 664 -35.54 0.40 -3.23
CA TYR A 664 -36.67 -0.11 -2.42
C TYR A 664 -36.26 -0.91 -1.18
N ILE A 665 -35.28 -1.79 -1.32
CA ILE A 665 -34.83 -2.60 -0.20
C ILE A 665 -33.76 -1.88 0.61
N PHE A 666 -32.77 -1.24 -0.03
CA PHE A 666 -31.68 -0.58 0.68
C PHE A 666 -32.08 0.64 1.49
N PHE A 667 -33.08 1.39 1.03
CA PHE A 667 -33.52 2.61 1.67
C PHE A 667 -34.91 2.37 2.24
N ARG A 668 -35.04 2.48 3.57
CA ARG A 668 -36.27 2.10 4.30
C ARG A 668 -37.54 2.83 3.83
N THR A 669 -37.38 4.03 3.25
CA THR A 669 -38.45 4.91 2.79
C THR A 669 -38.69 4.89 1.26
N ALA A 670 -37.94 4.11 0.49
CA ALA A 670 -38.08 4.09 -0.96
C ALA A 670 -39.39 3.40 -1.40
N PRO A 671 -40.04 3.88 -2.48
CA PRO A 671 -41.32 3.34 -2.96
C PRO A 671 -41.13 1.97 -3.64
N PHE A 672 -42.21 1.18 -3.70
CA PHE A 672 -42.20 -0.07 -4.46
C PHE A 672 -42.00 0.20 -5.97
N PRO A 673 -41.04 -0.43 -6.64
CA PRO A 673 -40.64 -0.08 -8.00
C PRO A 673 -41.49 -0.77 -9.05
N LYS A 674 -41.49 -0.25 -10.29
CA LYS A 674 -42.07 -0.94 -11.45
C LYS A 674 -41.14 -2.06 -11.90
N THR A 675 -41.40 -3.29 -11.44
CA THR A 675 -40.55 -4.46 -11.70
C THR A 675 -41.38 -5.73 -11.94
N GLN A 676 -40.80 -6.69 -12.64
CA GLN A 676 -41.39 -8.03 -12.84
C GLN A 676 -41.11 -8.98 -11.65
N ILE A 677 -40.24 -8.59 -10.71
CA ILE A 677 -39.95 -9.40 -9.53
C ILE A 677 -41.18 -9.36 -8.59
N PRO A 678 -41.78 -10.50 -8.22
CA PRO A 678 -42.96 -10.51 -7.36
C PRO A 678 -42.69 -9.81 -6.02
N LYS A 679 -43.61 -8.95 -5.58
CA LYS A 679 -43.42 -8.14 -4.35
C LYS A 679 -42.95 -8.97 -3.15
N GLN A 680 -43.53 -10.15 -2.93
CA GLN A 680 -43.13 -11.09 -1.85
C GLN A 680 -41.63 -11.47 -1.87
N LYS A 681 -41.01 -11.56 -3.05
CA LYS A 681 -39.57 -11.84 -3.18
C LYS A 681 -38.74 -10.63 -2.74
N LEU A 682 -39.18 -9.42 -3.10
CA LEU A 682 -38.52 -8.18 -2.69
C LEU A 682 -38.73 -7.89 -1.20
N ASP A 683 -39.91 -8.17 -0.67
CA ASP A 683 -40.20 -8.01 0.76
C ASP A 683 -39.37 -9.01 1.60
N LYS A 684 -39.20 -10.27 1.15
CA LYS A 684 -38.28 -11.22 1.81
C LYS A 684 -36.81 -10.80 1.71
N LEU A 685 -36.37 -10.30 0.54
CA LEU A 685 -35.03 -9.73 0.40
C LEU A 685 -34.85 -8.49 1.31
N LYS A 686 -35.92 -7.72 1.56
CA LYS A 686 -35.92 -6.60 2.50
C LYS A 686 -35.90 -7.02 3.97
N GLU A 687 -36.57 -8.11 4.31
CA GLU A 687 -36.45 -8.73 5.63
C GLU A 687 -35.03 -9.30 5.86
N GLU A 688 -34.41 -9.92 4.85
CA GLU A 688 -32.99 -10.31 4.88
C GLU A 688 -32.04 -9.10 5.01
N PHE A 689 -32.38 -7.96 4.40
CA PHE A 689 -31.59 -6.73 4.48
C PHE A 689 -31.68 -6.07 5.87
N GLU A 690 -32.90 -5.72 6.31
CA GLU A 690 -33.13 -4.95 7.54
C GLU A 690 -32.86 -5.78 8.81
N PHE A 691 -32.71 -7.10 8.68
CA PHE A 691 -32.31 -7.98 9.79
C PHE A 691 -30.80 -8.11 9.97
N TRP A 692 -30.02 -8.29 8.89
CA TRP A 692 -28.71 -8.94 9.01
C TRP A 692 -27.55 -8.04 9.36
N TYR A 693 -27.45 -6.89 8.71
CA TYR A 693 -26.44 -5.91 9.09
C TYR A 693 -26.93 -5.15 10.37
N PRO A 694 -26.10 -4.43 11.15
CA PRO A 694 -24.68 -4.06 10.98
C PRO A 694 -23.71 -5.14 10.54
N VAL A 695 -22.61 -4.74 9.88
CA VAL A 695 -21.39 -5.56 9.94
C VAL A 695 -20.87 -5.45 11.37
N ASP A 696 -21.27 -6.38 12.23
CA ASP A 696 -20.89 -6.39 13.64
C ASP A 696 -19.39 -6.66 13.84
N LEU A 697 -18.66 -7.05 12.79
CA LEU A 697 -17.20 -7.16 12.75
C LEU A 697 -16.67 -7.23 11.31
N ARG A 698 -15.66 -6.42 10.98
CA ARG A 698 -14.85 -6.59 9.76
C ARG A 698 -13.37 -6.74 10.12
N VAL A 699 -12.78 -7.90 9.80
CA VAL A 699 -11.37 -8.22 10.12
C VAL A 699 -10.50 -8.07 8.88
N SER A 700 -9.30 -7.52 9.02
CA SER A 700 -8.43 -7.21 7.89
C SER A 700 -6.94 -7.24 8.25
N GLY A 701 -6.10 -7.36 7.22
CA GLY A 701 -4.71 -6.91 7.29
C GLY A 701 -4.64 -5.39 7.48
N LYS A 702 -3.56 -4.91 8.11
CA LYS A 702 -3.32 -3.48 8.39
C LYS A 702 -3.03 -2.66 7.12
N ASP A 703 -2.58 -3.33 6.07
CA ASP A 703 -2.35 -2.82 4.71
C ASP A 703 -3.61 -2.19 4.11
N LEU A 704 -4.80 -2.76 4.35
CA LEU A 704 -6.07 -2.25 3.82
C LEU A 704 -6.65 -1.03 4.57
N VAL A 705 -5.99 -0.51 5.61
CA VAL A 705 -6.46 0.66 6.37
C VAL A 705 -6.44 1.97 5.55
N PRO A 706 -5.30 2.41 4.97
CA PRO A 706 -5.23 3.67 4.19
C PRO A 706 -6.10 3.70 2.93
N ASN A 707 -6.45 2.54 2.36
CA ASN A 707 -7.22 2.42 1.13
C ASN A 707 -8.60 1.76 1.36
N HIS A 708 -8.74 0.44 1.22
CA HIS A 708 -10.03 -0.26 1.18
C HIS A 708 -10.95 0.02 2.38
N LEU A 709 -10.45 -0.04 3.61
CA LEU A 709 -11.25 0.20 4.81
C LEU A 709 -11.66 1.67 4.95
N SER A 710 -10.82 2.60 4.51
CA SER A 710 -11.19 4.01 4.41
C SER A 710 -12.31 4.18 3.37
N TYR A 711 -12.13 3.67 2.15
CA TYR A 711 -13.14 3.75 1.08
C TYR A 711 -14.46 3.08 1.47
N TYR A 712 -14.42 1.97 2.20
CA TYR A 712 -15.57 1.29 2.77
C TYR A 712 -16.41 2.26 3.63
N LEU A 713 -15.80 2.99 4.58
CA LEU A 713 -16.53 3.97 5.41
C LEU A 713 -17.14 5.10 4.55
N TYR A 714 -16.36 5.71 3.66
CA TYR A 714 -16.87 6.78 2.77
C TYR A 714 -18.07 6.29 1.94
N ASN A 715 -17.99 5.10 1.34
CA ASN A 715 -19.06 4.57 0.50
C ASN A 715 -20.34 4.31 1.30
N HIS A 716 -20.27 3.65 2.46
CA HIS A 716 -21.48 3.42 3.25
C HIS A 716 -22.14 4.73 3.69
N VAL A 717 -21.35 5.75 4.08
CA VAL A 717 -21.86 7.07 4.41
C VAL A 717 -22.53 7.78 3.22
N ALA A 718 -21.98 7.65 2.01
CA ALA A 718 -22.60 8.21 0.82
C ALA A 718 -23.89 7.48 0.40
N MET A 719 -24.00 6.19 0.69
CA MET A 719 -25.16 5.36 0.34
C MET A 719 -26.29 5.47 1.39
N TRP A 720 -25.98 5.51 2.68
CA TRP A 720 -26.97 5.61 3.77
C TRP A 720 -26.81 6.90 4.62
N PRO A 721 -26.95 8.10 4.03
CA PRO A 721 -26.64 9.37 4.70
C PRO A 721 -27.57 9.73 5.86
N ASP A 722 -28.87 9.42 5.77
CA ASP A 722 -29.88 9.87 6.74
C ASP A 722 -30.28 8.79 7.75
N GLN A 723 -29.92 7.53 7.50
CA GLN A 723 -30.26 6.41 8.35
C GLN A 723 -29.16 6.17 9.38
N SER A 724 -29.22 6.85 10.52
CA SER A 724 -28.25 6.71 11.61
C SER A 724 -28.25 5.34 12.28
N GLN A 725 -29.38 4.61 12.29
CA GLN A 725 -29.37 3.18 12.66
C GLN A 725 -28.58 2.36 11.64
N GLN A 726 -28.73 2.67 10.35
CA GLN A 726 -27.88 2.16 9.28
C GLN A 726 -26.46 2.75 9.31
N LYS A 727 -26.09 3.25 10.48
CA LYS A 727 -24.74 3.47 10.92
C LYS A 727 -24.59 2.98 12.39
N THR A 728 -24.49 1.67 12.71
CA THR A 728 -24.20 1.15 14.09
C THR A 728 -23.19 -0.04 14.16
N MET A 729 -21.89 0.15 14.48
CA MET A 729 -20.84 -0.89 14.24
C MET A 729 -20.23 -1.51 15.51
N ALA A 730 -19.39 -2.54 15.34
CA ALA A 730 -18.43 -2.95 16.37
C ALA A 730 -17.05 -3.39 15.83
N SER A 731 -16.06 -2.49 15.90
CA SER A 731 -14.61 -2.73 15.78
C SER A 731 -14.06 -3.27 14.44
N SER A 732 -13.07 -2.56 13.87
CA SER A 732 -12.15 -3.09 12.86
C SER A 732 -10.90 -3.67 13.54
N HIS A 733 -10.79 -4.99 13.62
CA HIS A 733 -9.61 -5.64 14.18
C HIS A 733 -8.52 -5.81 13.12
N THR A 734 -7.42 -5.06 13.25
CA THR A 734 -6.19 -5.22 12.44
C THR A 734 -5.23 -6.19 13.12
N ALA A 735 -4.92 -7.31 12.47
CA ALA A 735 -3.89 -8.22 12.98
C ALA A 735 -2.47 -7.75 12.59
N PRO A 736 -1.43 -7.95 13.43
CA PRO A 736 -0.06 -7.81 12.99
C PRO A 736 0.26 -8.86 11.92
N SER A 737 0.83 -8.42 10.80
CA SER A 737 1.26 -9.32 9.72
C SER A 737 2.63 -9.92 10.02
N SER A 738 2.70 -10.75 11.05
CA SER A 738 3.91 -11.42 11.54
C SER A 738 3.71 -12.94 11.56
N ALA A 739 3.55 -13.50 10.36
CA ALA A 739 3.93 -14.89 10.08
C ALA A 739 5.34 -14.86 9.48
N GLU A 740 6.30 -14.44 10.29
CA GLU A 740 7.72 -14.59 9.98
C GLU A 740 8.07 -16.07 10.24
N HIS A 741 8.86 -16.68 9.35
CA HIS A 741 9.23 -18.09 9.52
C HIS A 741 10.22 -18.23 10.68
N PRO A 742 10.05 -19.21 11.59
CA PRO A 742 11.06 -19.57 12.56
C PRO A 742 12.15 -20.42 11.87
N GLY A 743 13.19 -19.75 11.38
CA GLY A 743 14.35 -20.34 10.72
C GLY A 743 15.34 -19.23 10.31
N ASP A 744 16.62 -19.58 10.26
CA ASP A 744 17.75 -18.73 9.86
C ASP A 744 18.22 -17.68 10.91
N ASP A 745 18.62 -18.17 12.09
CA ASP A 745 19.52 -17.46 13.03
C ASP A 745 20.33 -18.50 13.85
N ASP A 746 21.33 -19.11 13.21
CA ASP A 746 22.53 -19.77 13.79
C ASP A 746 23.37 -20.36 12.63
N GLY A 747 24.35 -19.59 12.12
CA GLY A 747 25.19 -19.94 10.95
C GLY A 747 26.04 -18.77 10.45
#